data_AF-A0A0N9VP07-F1
#
_entry.id   AF-A0A0N9VP07-F1
#
_cell.length_a   1.000
_cell.length_b   1.000
_cell.length_c   1.000
_cell.angle_alpha   90.00
_cell.angle_beta   90.00
_cell.angle_gamma   90.00
#
_symmetry.space_group_name_H-M   'P 1'
#
loop_
_entity.id
_entity.type
_entity.pdbx_description
1 polymer ?
#
loop_
_entity_poly.entity_id
_entity_poly.type
_entity_poly.pdbx_seq_one_letter_code
_entity_poly.pdbx_strand_id
1 'polypeptide(L)'
;MTDKPKVVVSGWYGASNIGDELLLGAVAAWVADAGGELTIISLNPEHTAQVYGAATVDFHNLGEIAAALSDCDLFMMGGGGIFQDHHPFHISALYDATALDIAQYARPFYLARQFGVKTLILAHGVGPLASHDAQEIVRDVFTLADFVSVRDEHSKELLRRIGVTRELLVAADPGWFAAGEVISAGQDRQVAIRAPGDRKKLALIIREWHADRDWEDKLVAALNSHLPTGWSCVWFAFQNALDESRAGSDRSFLEQLSTGLDARIESEIVDYVAVADAVHAMNGCDAVLSMRLHGSILSLALGKPCAFLEYDDKMTQAHNMAHVPEDLRLNLKCPLSAYELIIAKLGNLEAGWRIDAKVLQELQNSALAHQAMLVGALEQVRDNGETRRRWSSQNLDWMSVWLQDLIWQKRAIQRVSTRAHELLRYRDMQIQEKELQLSESDLRFQELQQQNVKLDHAHELLKYRDMQIQEKELQLAESDLRFQELQQQNAELDKEVQANKQQAVEFERLHQEQLQRNAVLAAVPLQTQETYDLDHELSQIKQQFLTLKATTVSLQQELDARTTQLQTVESVKQNTGMIMSGSMRNLTRKFQRATYLLQNGGPRALLSALKRRRQLLLAQQMPLPAIAPSDSMIQVDLDRAIFEGAAKLRAEEVVIFASRAFESLGEHHRAAQLARAALSAGHRVIYVTKDQKDVLSGLAPQRPAGLLQMTLSDLSVTKLFSLLSEHSVLLNFLLDPAVLPYLQYAQSRGLKSYLDTSACLTDPRVVSTPLFEMLASKISAFCVNSTKAAGYLGAFNNVPVLCVATAASHTYFDIYQNYQIPQQYQGDCGVKAIIFAAGEEASVDWLYVERIAGLNPQVTFYLLGLFNRSEKLPGNVVVLPKECLNIANAIIAHSDFLLSPFLKSAVGNAGIPQGVYAGAFLNKPVISSQAIDIPQLNNFLHLPDAEALGDLNERFPVVLKNDLFVSENSWLARLEALVPALPRNDVSVVILIHNNAGIIARCLETLLIHCGPYVKEVIVVDNASSDGGAEIVEQQFRGVKLVRNPENGCSSGRNLGVTHSSGKYIAFFDSDQWFTGASGFAEALSILETRANVGVIGWNAGWFDATRTDLGGMIADYCPNRAMNPAAIRDGYRSDIGFLGTSGFFMRRSVFDAIEGFDTYYDPTCFEDTDLCFQIRALGMEVSFRDLSGIRHQPHQTTGADSGSDKYKMLFLRNSTYFKEKWKHQPEFFVDYSV
;
A
#
# COMPACT_ATOMS: atom_id res chain seq x y z
N MET A 1 37.98 -25.67 -31.79
CA MET A 1 38.74 -24.68 -30.99
C MET A 1 38.30 -24.89 -29.56
N THR A 2 39.25 -25.23 -28.70
CA THR A 2 39.06 -25.63 -27.29
C THR A 2 38.75 -24.37 -26.47
N ASP A 3 37.48 -24.17 -26.13
CA ASP A 3 37.06 -23.07 -25.25
C ASP A 3 37.78 -23.21 -23.89
N LYS A 4 38.38 -22.12 -23.42
CA LYS A 4 39.01 -22.06 -22.08
C LYS A 4 37.90 -22.09 -21.01
N PRO A 5 38.09 -22.80 -19.88
CA PRO A 5 37.12 -22.81 -18.79
C PRO A 5 36.91 -21.41 -18.20
N LYS A 6 35.68 -20.93 -18.16
CA LYS A 6 35.31 -19.64 -17.57
C LYS A 6 35.02 -19.78 -16.08
N VAL A 7 35.72 -19.03 -15.25
CA VAL A 7 35.65 -19.08 -13.80
C VAL A 7 35.11 -17.76 -13.28
N VAL A 8 34.06 -17.80 -12.45
CA VAL A 8 33.59 -16.61 -11.70
C VAL A 8 34.01 -16.79 -10.25
N VAL A 9 34.75 -15.84 -9.70
CA VAL A 9 35.22 -15.88 -8.32
C VAL A 9 34.56 -14.82 -7.46
N SER A 10 34.13 -15.21 -6.26
CA SER A 10 33.56 -14.34 -5.22
C SER A 10 34.37 -14.40 -3.94
N GLY A 11 34.62 -13.25 -3.33
CA GLY A 11 35.31 -13.08 -2.06
C GLY A 11 35.32 -11.60 -1.68
N TRP A 12 36.02 -11.25 -0.60
CA TRP A 12 36.17 -9.85 -0.18
C TRP A 12 37.24 -9.12 -1.02
N TYR A 13 37.02 -9.08 -2.34
CA TYR A 13 37.99 -8.61 -3.34
C TYR A 13 37.68 -7.20 -3.83
N GLY A 14 38.72 -6.44 -4.18
CA GLY A 14 38.59 -5.03 -4.55
C GLY A 14 38.39 -4.08 -3.36
N ALA A 15 38.51 -4.61 -2.14
CA ALA A 15 38.52 -3.84 -0.90
C ALA A 15 39.92 -3.37 -0.48
N SER A 16 40.95 -3.64 -1.30
CA SER A 16 42.36 -3.32 -1.00
C SER A 16 42.85 -3.92 0.33
N ASN A 17 42.41 -5.14 0.65
CA ASN A 17 42.91 -5.91 1.80
C ASN A 17 44.05 -6.82 1.33
N ILE A 18 45.27 -6.61 1.84
CA ILE A 18 46.48 -7.32 1.39
C ILE A 18 46.33 -8.85 1.52
N GLY A 19 45.60 -9.33 2.52
CA GLY A 19 45.35 -10.76 2.70
C GLY A 19 44.44 -11.33 1.63
N ASP A 20 43.29 -10.69 1.40
CA ASP A 20 42.33 -11.17 0.40
C ASP A 20 42.87 -10.99 -1.03
N GLU A 21 43.63 -9.92 -1.30
CA GLU A 21 44.32 -9.71 -2.58
C GLU A 21 45.47 -10.71 -2.80
N LEU A 22 46.20 -11.13 -1.74
CA LEU A 22 47.19 -12.20 -1.84
C LEU A 22 46.54 -13.52 -2.29
N LEU A 23 45.37 -13.84 -1.72
CA LEU A 23 44.63 -15.03 -2.08
C LEU A 23 44.05 -14.94 -3.49
N LEU A 24 43.52 -13.78 -3.89
CA LEU A 24 43.04 -13.55 -5.25
C LEU A 24 44.18 -13.69 -6.27
N GLY A 25 45.37 -13.18 -5.97
CA GLY A 25 46.55 -13.35 -6.82
C GLY A 25 46.93 -14.81 -7.01
N ALA A 26 46.96 -15.61 -5.93
CA ALA A 26 47.24 -17.04 -6.01
C ALA A 26 46.18 -17.77 -6.84
N VAL A 27 44.90 -17.48 -6.60
CA VAL A 27 43.78 -18.03 -7.36
C VAL A 27 43.89 -17.68 -8.84
N ALA A 28 44.15 -16.42 -9.17
CA ALA A 28 44.24 -15.96 -10.55
C ALA A 28 45.39 -16.65 -11.28
N ALA A 29 46.55 -16.79 -10.62
CA ALA A 29 47.68 -17.54 -11.16
C ALA A 29 47.32 -19.02 -11.39
N TRP A 30 46.71 -19.68 -10.41
CA TRP A 30 46.32 -21.09 -10.54
C TRP A 30 45.30 -21.34 -11.65
N VAL A 31 44.31 -20.45 -11.81
CA VAL A 31 43.34 -20.53 -12.91
C VAL A 31 44.03 -20.29 -14.25
N ALA A 32 44.93 -19.30 -14.34
CA ALA A 32 45.65 -18.98 -15.55
C ALA A 32 46.61 -20.11 -15.98
N ASP A 33 47.35 -20.70 -15.05
CA ASP A 33 48.27 -21.83 -15.28
C ASP A 33 47.50 -23.08 -15.71
N ALA A 34 46.33 -23.29 -15.11
CA ALA A 34 45.41 -24.34 -15.55
C ALA A 34 44.77 -24.00 -16.91
N GLY A 35 44.91 -22.79 -17.45
CA GLY A 35 44.41 -22.32 -18.75
C GLY A 35 42.93 -21.92 -18.77
N GLY A 36 42.40 -21.41 -17.65
CA GLY A 36 41.06 -20.83 -17.53
C GLY A 36 41.01 -19.33 -17.84
N GLU A 37 39.79 -18.80 -17.95
CA GLU A 37 39.45 -17.38 -18.06
C GLU A 37 38.73 -16.95 -16.79
N LEU A 38 39.12 -15.82 -16.19
CA LEU A 38 38.63 -15.40 -14.87
C LEU A 38 37.74 -14.16 -14.96
N THR A 39 36.61 -14.20 -14.25
CA THR A 39 35.75 -13.06 -13.93
C THR A 39 35.67 -12.90 -12.42
N ILE A 40 35.86 -11.68 -11.91
CA ILE A 40 36.00 -11.40 -10.47
C ILE A 40 34.81 -10.54 -10.01
N ILE A 41 34.08 -11.03 -9.00
CA ILE A 41 33.11 -10.20 -8.27
C ILE A 41 33.88 -9.29 -7.32
N SER A 42 33.77 -7.98 -7.50
CA SER A 42 34.62 -6.98 -6.84
C SER A 42 33.82 -5.81 -6.29
N LEU A 43 34.23 -5.32 -5.11
CA LEU A 43 33.72 -4.07 -4.54
C LEU A 43 34.17 -2.84 -5.34
N ASN A 44 35.31 -2.94 -6.04
CA ASN A 44 35.82 -1.94 -6.97
C ASN A 44 36.21 -2.59 -8.31
N PRO A 45 35.22 -2.80 -9.20
CA PRO A 45 35.42 -3.51 -10.47
C PRO A 45 36.50 -2.90 -11.36
N GLU A 46 36.61 -1.57 -11.41
CA GLU A 46 37.58 -0.87 -12.25
C GLU A 46 39.02 -1.15 -11.80
N HIS A 47 39.29 -1.00 -10.51
CA HIS A 47 40.63 -1.24 -9.95
C HIS A 47 41.04 -2.70 -10.08
N THR A 48 40.15 -3.64 -9.75
CA THR A 48 40.42 -5.08 -9.84
C THR A 48 40.68 -5.51 -11.30
N ALA A 49 39.95 -4.97 -12.27
CA ALA A 49 40.18 -5.27 -13.69
C ALA A 49 41.57 -4.79 -14.14
N GLN A 50 42.00 -3.62 -13.68
CA GLN A 50 43.31 -3.06 -14.01
C GLN A 50 44.46 -3.89 -13.43
N VAL A 51 44.34 -4.37 -12.19
CA VAL A 51 45.41 -5.10 -11.48
C VAL A 51 45.59 -6.52 -12.04
N TYR A 52 44.48 -7.25 -12.25
CA TYR A 52 44.54 -8.66 -12.62
C TYR A 52 44.30 -8.93 -14.11
N GLY A 53 43.95 -7.90 -14.90
CA GLY A 53 43.68 -8.05 -16.33
C GLY A 53 42.51 -9.00 -16.63
N ALA A 54 41.55 -9.09 -15.71
CA ALA A 54 40.42 -10.00 -15.72
C ALA A 54 39.09 -9.24 -15.81
N ALA A 55 38.03 -9.90 -16.28
CA ALA A 55 36.69 -9.31 -16.29
C ALA A 55 36.19 -9.10 -14.85
N THR A 56 35.38 -8.07 -14.61
CA THR A 56 34.87 -7.75 -13.26
C THR A 56 33.38 -7.43 -13.27
N VAL A 57 32.73 -7.67 -12.14
CA VAL A 57 31.31 -7.32 -11.88
C VAL A 57 31.16 -6.70 -10.50
N ASP A 58 30.21 -5.77 -10.34
CA ASP A 58 29.98 -5.10 -9.05
C ASP A 58 29.38 -6.06 -8.01
N PHE A 59 30.02 -6.12 -6.83
CA PHE A 59 29.61 -6.93 -5.68
C PHE A 59 28.15 -6.73 -5.24
N HIS A 60 27.59 -5.54 -5.42
CA HIS A 60 26.21 -5.20 -5.04
C HIS A 60 25.21 -5.37 -6.19
N ASN A 61 25.67 -5.58 -7.42
CA ASN A 61 24.81 -5.69 -8.58
C ASN A 61 24.45 -7.16 -8.88
N LEU A 62 23.36 -7.63 -8.26
CA LEU A 62 22.86 -8.99 -8.47
C LEU A 62 22.52 -9.32 -9.95
N GLY A 63 22.17 -8.31 -10.76
CA GLY A 63 21.91 -8.48 -12.18
C GLY A 63 23.19 -8.78 -12.98
N GLU A 64 24.27 -8.05 -12.72
CA GLU A 64 25.59 -8.30 -13.34
C GLU A 64 26.18 -9.62 -12.90
N ILE A 65 26.07 -9.95 -11.60
CA ILE A 65 26.50 -11.25 -11.06
C ILE A 65 25.74 -12.39 -11.74
N ALA A 66 24.42 -12.27 -11.87
CA ALA A 66 23.62 -13.29 -12.56
C ALA A 66 24.02 -13.42 -14.04
N ALA A 67 24.29 -12.31 -14.72
CA ALA A 67 24.75 -12.32 -16.11
C ALA A 67 26.12 -13.03 -16.25
N ALA A 68 27.08 -12.73 -15.38
CA ALA A 68 28.40 -13.38 -15.38
C ALA A 68 28.32 -14.88 -15.08
N LEU A 69 27.49 -15.28 -14.11
CA LEU A 69 27.28 -16.69 -13.76
C LEU A 69 26.58 -17.48 -14.87
N SER A 70 25.78 -16.82 -15.71
CA SER A 70 25.05 -17.46 -16.81
C SER A 70 25.93 -17.96 -17.96
N ASP A 71 27.18 -17.47 -18.03
CA ASP A 71 28.22 -17.84 -19.00
C ASP A 71 29.46 -18.44 -18.29
N CYS A 72 29.30 -18.91 -17.05
CA CYS A 72 30.37 -19.45 -16.21
C CYS A 72 30.40 -20.99 -16.21
N ASP A 73 31.60 -21.57 -16.09
CA ASP A 73 31.82 -23.03 -16.01
C ASP A 73 32.11 -23.50 -14.58
N LEU A 74 32.82 -22.68 -13.80
CA LEU A 74 33.14 -22.92 -12.39
C LEU A 74 32.95 -21.63 -11.57
N PHE A 75 32.04 -21.66 -10.61
CA PHE A 75 31.93 -20.62 -9.60
C PHE A 75 32.77 -21.00 -8.39
N MET A 76 33.59 -20.07 -7.95
CA MET A 76 34.46 -20.26 -6.82
C MET A 76 34.15 -19.23 -5.75
N MET A 77 33.82 -19.70 -4.53
CA MET A 77 34.05 -18.86 -3.37
C MET A 77 35.54 -18.93 -3.07
N GLY A 78 36.26 -17.87 -3.40
CA GLY A 78 37.68 -17.77 -3.16
C GLY A 78 37.99 -17.58 -1.68
N GLY A 79 39.20 -17.97 -1.27
CA GLY A 79 39.62 -17.85 0.12
C GLY A 79 39.62 -16.41 0.63
N GLY A 80 39.61 -16.24 1.95
CA GLY A 80 39.66 -14.94 2.64
C GLY A 80 38.36 -14.59 3.36
N GLY A 81 37.23 -15.05 2.83
CA GLY A 81 35.93 -14.96 3.47
C GLY A 81 35.82 -15.80 4.75
N ILE A 82 35.03 -15.31 5.70
CA ILE A 82 34.68 -16.04 6.92
C ILE A 82 33.16 -16.03 7.05
N PHE A 83 32.60 -17.22 7.18
CA PHE A 83 31.21 -17.33 7.61
C PHE A 83 31.15 -17.14 9.13
N GLN A 84 30.72 -15.96 9.56
CA GLN A 84 30.64 -15.55 10.96
C GLN A 84 29.44 -14.63 11.20
N ASP A 85 28.90 -14.61 12.42
CA ASP A 85 27.77 -13.75 12.81
C ASP A 85 28.01 -13.09 14.18
N HIS A 86 29.03 -12.23 14.26
CA HIS A 86 29.25 -11.39 15.44
C HIS A 86 28.02 -10.54 15.82
N HIS A 87 27.12 -10.30 14.85
CA HIS A 87 25.78 -9.77 15.06
C HIS A 87 24.74 -10.82 14.67
N PRO A 88 23.57 -10.89 15.34
CA PRO A 88 22.57 -11.91 15.07
C PRO A 88 22.13 -11.92 13.61
N PHE A 89 22.45 -13.00 12.90
CA PHE A 89 22.02 -13.20 11.52
C PHE A 89 20.59 -13.73 11.50
N HIS A 90 19.78 -13.13 10.64
CA HIS A 90 18.43 -13.61 10.35
C HIS A 90 18.32 -14.02 8.89
N ILE A 91 17.65 -15.15 8.65
CA ILE A 91 17.52 -15.74 7.32
C ILE A 91 16.83 -14.82 6.29
N SER A 92 16.10 -13.80 6.75
CA SER A 92 15.49 -12.78 5.90
C SER A 92 16.52 -11.88 5.21
N ALA A 93 17.74 -11.76 5.74
CA ALA A 93 18.82 -10.97 5.14
C ALA A 93 19.24 -11.50 3.76
N LEU A 94 18.96 -12.77 3.44
CA LEU A 94 19.14 -13.32 2.08
C LEU A 94 18.30 -12.60 1.01
N TYR A 95 17.23 -11.91 1.42
CA TYR A 95 16.34 -11.15 0.54
C TYR A 95 16.63 -9.65 0.54
N ASP A 96 17.55 -9.18 1.40
CA ASP A 96 18.04 -7.81 1.39
C ASP A 96 19.33 -7.75 0.56
N ALA A 97 19.27 -7.08 -0.59
CA ALA A 97 20.41 -6.98 -1.48
C ALA A 97 21.60 -6.23 -0.85
N THR A 98 21.34 -5.44 0.19
CA THR A 98 22.30 -4.55 0.86
C THR A 98 22.92 -5.17 2.13
N ALA A 99 22.46 -6.34 2.56
CA ALA A 99 23.01 -7.01 3.74
C ALA A 99 24.46 -7.48 3.51
N LEU A 100 25.36 -6.98 4.37
CA LEU A 100 26.80 -7.27 4.42
C LEU A 100 27.15 -8.31 5.51
N ASP A 101 26.35 -9.36 5.59
CA ASP A 101 26.50 -10.47 6.55
C ASP A 101 26.70 -11.81 5.81
N ILE A 102 26.41 -12.94 6.44
CA ILE A 102 26.46 -14.29 5.83
C ILE A 102 25.74 -14.36 4.47
N ALA A 103 24.69 -13.54 4.27
CA ALA A 103 23.95 -13.47 3.01
C ALA A 103 24.80 -13.02 1.82
N GLN A 104 25.87 -12.25 2.03
CA GLN A 104 26.70 -11.74 0.94
C GLN A 104 27.44 -12.86 0.20
N TYR A 105 27.85 -13.92 0.92
CA TYR A 105 28.51 -15.09 0.33
C TYR A 105 27.51 -16.16 -0.10
N ALA A 106 26.41 -16.31 0.66
CA ALA A 106 25.40 -17.32 0.36
C ALA A 106 24.63 -17.04 -0.95
N ARG A 107 24.31 -15.77 -1.26
CA ARG A 107 23.58 -15.38 -2.47
C ARG A 107 24.25 -15.80 -3.78
N PRO A 108 25.50 -15.39 -4.09
CA PRO A 108 26.14 -15.76 -5.36
C PRO A 108 26.36 -17.27 -5.50
N PHE A 109 26.50 -18.01 -4.40
CA PHE A 109 26.59 -19.47 -4.43
C PHE A 109 25.31 -20.16 -4.83
N TYR A 110 24.19 -19.75 -4.23
CA TYR A 110 22.89 -20.29 -4.63
C TYR A 110 22.58 -19.92 -6.09
N LEU A 111 22.98 -18.72 -6.55
CA LEU A 111 22.91 -18.30 -7.96
C LEU A 111 23.83 -19.10 -8.91
N ALA A 112 25.02 -19.51 -8.47
CA ALA A 112 25.89 -20.33 -9.31
C ALA A 112 25.37 -21.76 -9.44
N ARG A 113 24.96 -22.35 -8.31
CA ARG A 113 24.29 -23.65 -8.26
C ARG A 113 23.05 -23.66 -9.15
N GLN A 114 22.42 -22.50 -9.24
CA GLN A 114 21.24 -22.24 -10.04
C GLN A 114 21.46 -22.32 -11.54
N PHE A 115 22.55 -21.75 -12.03
CA PHE A 115 22.92 -21.84 -13.44
C PHE A 115 23.56 -23.19 -13.80
N GLY A 116 23.52 -24.19 -12.91
CA GLY A 116 24.14 -25.49 -13.10
C GLY A 116 25.67 -25.46 -13.03
N VAL A 117 26.24 -24.32 -12.64
CA VAL A 117 27.69 -24.09 -12.59
C VAL A 117 28.29 -24.96 -11.48
N LYS A 118 29.48 -25.53 -11.72
CA LYS A 118 30.21 -26.25 -10.66
C LYS A 118 30.65 -25.27 -9.59
N THR A 119 30.67 -25.72 -8.34
CA THR A 119 30.97 -24.86 -7.19
C THR A 119 32.13 -25.39 -6.37
N LEU A 120 33.07 -24.49 -6.10
CA LEU A 120 34.23 -24.75 -5.26
C LEU A 120 34.24 -23.73 -4.11
N ILE A 121 34.23 -24.24 -2.87
CA ILE A 121 34.53 -23.44 -1.67
C ILE A 121 35.99 -23.72 -1.33
N LEU A 122 36.84 -22.71 -1.53
CA LEU A 122 38.28 -22.85 -1.37
C LEU A 122 38.71 -22.24 -0.04
N ALA A 123 39.30 -23.06 0.83
CA ALA A 123 40.00 -22.66 2.05
C ALA A 123 39.27 -21.66 2.97
N HIS A 124 37.96 -21.80 3.12
CA HIS A 124 37.18 -20.89 3.96
C HIS A 124 37.40 -21.15 5.44
N GLY A 125 37.34 -20.07 6.24
CA GLY A 125 37.20 -20.15 7.70
C GLY A 125 35.73 -20.08 8.12
N VAL A 126 35.41 -20.71 9.24
CA VAL A 126 34.04 -20.74 9.77
C VAL A 126 34.05 -20.45 11.27
N GLY A 127 33.22 -19.50 11.71
CA GLY A 127 32.99 -19.18 13.11
C GLY A 127 33.44 -17.76 13.52
N PRO A 128 32.92 -17.25 14.65
CA PRO A 128 31.88 -17.86 15.48
C PRO A 128 30.49 -17.81 14.80
N LEU A 129 29.65 -18.81 15.11
CA LEU A 129 28.26 -18.92 14.65
C LEU A 129 27.32 -18.96 15.87
N ALA A 130 26.86 -17.81 16.35
CA ALA A 130 26.01 -17.66 17.53
C ALA A 130 24.53 -17.91 17.24
N SER A 131 24.05 -17.50 16.08
CA SER A 131 22.64 -17.58 15.68
C SER A 131 22.33 -18.93 15.05
N HIS A 132 21.16 -19.46 15.36
CA HIS A 132 20.69 -20.70 14.78
C HIS A 132 20.58 -20.61 13.24
N ASP A 133 20.06 -19.50 12.71
CA ASP A 133 19.94 -19.28 11.27
C ASP A 133 21.32 -19.26 10.56
N ALA A 134 22.34 -18.72 11.23
CA ALA A 134 23.72 -18.70 10.71
C ALA A 134 24.28 -20.12 10.62
N GLN A 135 24.13 -20.91 11.69
CA GLN A 135 24.57 -22.30 11.74
C GLN A 135 23.90 -23.14 10.64
N GLU A 136 22.62 -22.91 10.36
CA GLU A 136 21.91 -23.66 9.33
C GLU A 136 22.36 -23.30 7.90
N ILE A 137 22.42 -22.01 7.55
CA ILE A 137 22.83 -21.60 6.20
C ILE A 137 24.26 -22.03 5.89
N VAL A 138 25.15 -21.93 6.88
CA VAL A 138 26.55 -22.35 6.72
C VAL A 138 26.64 -23.87 6.56
N ARG A 139 25.90 -24.66 7.33
CA ARG A 139 25.82 -26.11 7.10
C ARG A 139 25.47 -26.43 5.66
N ASP A 140 24.51 -25.70 5.10
CA ASP A 140 23.89 -26.00 3.82
C ASP A 140 24.82 -25.68 2.65
N VAL A 141 25.45 -24.51 2.68
CA VAL A 141 26.43 -24.08 1.68
C VAL A 141 27.58 -25.09 1.56
N PHE A 142 28.17 -25.49 2.70
CA PHE A 142 29.31 -26.42 2.72
C PHE A 142 28.92 -27.86 2.39
N THR A 143 27.68 -28.21 2.69
CA THR A 143 27.09 -29.48 2.30
C THR A 143 26.92 -29.59 0.78
N LEU A 144 26.46 -28.51 0.15
CA LEU A 144 25.98 -28.52 -1.25
C LEU A 144 27.05 -28.23 -2.30
N ALA A 145 28.19 -27.66 -1.92
CA ALA A 145 29.27 -27.40 -2.85
C ALA A 145 29.78 -28.69 -3.50
N ASP A 146 30.34 -28.64 -4.71
CA ASP A 146 30.93 -29.85 -5.31
C ASP A 146 32.26 -30.18 -4.62
N PHE A 147 33.06 -29.13 -4.44
CA PHE A 147 34.39 -29.20 -3.84
C PHE A 147 34.45 -28.27 -2.64
N VAL A 148 35.01 -28.75 -1.54
CA VAL A 148 35.12 -27.99 -0.30
C VAL A 148 36.45 -28.25 0.35
N SER A 149 37.14 -27.16 0.61
CA SER A 149 38.26 -27.16 1.51
C SER A 149 38.12 -26.06 2.56
N VAL A 150 38.59 -26.35 3.76
CA VAL A 150 38.67 -25.42 4.88
C VAL A 150 40.12 -25.29 5.31
N ARG A 151 40.45 -24.15 5.89
CA ARG A 151 41.84 -23.80 6.18
C ARG A 151 42.38 -24.34 7.51
N ASP A 152 41.49 -24.80 8.40
CA ASP A 152 41.84 -25.23 9.75
C ASP A 152 40.88 -26.30 10.29
N GLU A 153 41.38 -27.08 11.26
CA GLU A 153 40.62 -28.19 11.84
C GLU A 153 39.44 -27.68 12.68
N HIS A 154 39.52 -26.50 13.29
CA HIS A 154 38.41 -25.91 14.04
C HIS A 154 37.20 -25.60 13.16
N SER A 155 37.42 -25.06 11.97
CA SER A 155 36.39 -24.81 10.97
C SER A 155 35.72 -26.13 10.58
N LYS A 156 36.51 -27.19 10.37
CA LYS A 156 35.98 -28.54 10.15
C LYS A 156 35.17 -29.04 11.35
N GLU A 157 35.68 -28.90 12.57
CA GLU A 157 34.98 -29.31 13.79
C GLU A 157 33.68 -28.54 13.99
N LEU A 158 33.65 -27.24 13.75
CA LEU A 158 32.45 -26.42 13.80
C LEU A 158 31.44 -26.86 12.73
N LEU A 159 31.89 -27.06 11.49
CA LEU A 159 31.06 -27.60 10.42
C LEU A 159 30.50 -28.99 10.77
N ARG A 160 31.31 -29.85 11.39
CA ARG A 160 30.88 -31.17 11.89
C ARG A 160 29.84 -31.04 13.00
N ARG A 161 30.05 -30.12 13.95
CA ARG A 161 29.12 -29.85 15.07
C ARG A 161 27.77 -29.36 14.58
N ILE A 162 27.74 -28.47 13.58
CA ILE A 162 26.47 -27.97 13.02
C ILE A 162 25.83 -28.97 12.05
N GLY A 163 26.56 -30.00 11.60
CA GLY A 163 25.99 -31.18 10.94
C GLY A 163 26.51 -31.52 9.54
N VAL A 164 27.64 -30.96 9.09
CA VAL A 164 28.25 -31.27 7.79
C VAL A 164 28.94 -32.63 7.83
N THR A 165 28.39 -33.62 7.11
CA THR A 165 28.87 -35.01 7.16
C THR A 165 29.87 -35.40 6.06
N ARG A 166 30.05 -34.56 5.02
CA ARG A 166 30.98 -34.84 3.92
C ARG A 166 32.45 -34.85 4.34
N GLU A 167 33.30 -35.47 3.55
CA GLU A 167 34.74 -35.26 3.61
C GLU A 167 35.06 -33.80 3.26
N LEU A 168 35.91 -33.19 4.10
CA LEU A 168 36.38 -31.81 3.96
C LEU A 168 37.90 -31.89 3.88
N LEU A 169 38.47 -31.35 2.80
CA LEU A 169 39.92 -31.16 2.75
C LEU A 169 40.28 -30.11 3.79
N VAL A 170 41.05 -30.50 4.80
CA VAL A 170 41.71 -29.56 5.70
C VAL A 170 43.14 -29.45 5.24
N ALA A 171 43.50 -28.26 4.86
CA ALA A 171 44.85 -27.92 4.47
C ALA A 171 45.12 -26.49 4.93
N ALA A 172 46.38 -26.19 5.22
CA ALA A 172 46.75 -24.84 5.63
C ALA A 172 46.24 -23.80 4.63
N ASP A 173 45.89 -22.61 5.11
CA ASP A 173 45.43 -21.49 4.29
C ASP A 173 46.33 -21.28 3.05
N PRO A 174 45.79 -21.08 1.83
CA PRO A 174 46.56 -20.84 0.61
C PRO A 174 47.58 -19.70 0.74
N GLY A 175 47.34 -18.76 1.66
CA GLY A 175 48.28 -17.72 2.04
C GLY A 175 49.66 -18.26 2.43
N TRP A 176 49.78 -19.46 3.03
CA TRP A 176 51.06 -20.05 3.39
C TRP A 176 51.93 -20.33 2.16
N PHE A 177 51.32 -20.83 1.09
CA PHE A 177 51.98 -21.06 -0.19
C PHE A 177 52.18 -19.73 -0.95
N ALA A 178 51.12 -18.92 -1.07
CA ALA A 178 51.16 -17.66 -1.79
C ALA A 178 52.22 -16.70 -1.22
N ALA A 179 52.40 -16.71 0.10
CA ALA A 179 53.50 -16.00 0.76
C ALA A 179 54.85 -16.43 0.19
N GLY A 180 55.12 -17.74 0.10
CA GLY A 180 56.36 -18.28 -0.44
C GLY A 180 56.62 -17.88 -1.90
N GLU A 181 55.59 -17.91 -2.74
CA GLU A 181 55.68 -17.49 -4.15
C GLU A 181 55.98 -15.99 -4.28
N VAL A 182 55.26 -15.15 -3.53
CA VAL A 182 55.46 -13.69 -3.57
C VAL A 182 56.83 -13.30 -3.01
N ILE A 183 57.30 -13.97 -1.95
CA ILE A 183 58.64 -13.78 -1.39
C ILE A 183 59.72 -14.17 -2.42
N SER A 184 59.51 -15.29 -3.13
CA SER A 184 60.44 -15.80 -4.15
C SER A 184 60.48 -14.91 -5.41
N ALA A 185 59.33 -14.45 -5.88
CA ALA A 185 59.19 -13.60 -7.07
C ALA A 185 59.66 -12.15 -6.83
N GLY A 186 59.70 -11.70 -5.57
CA GLY A 186 60.04 -10.34 -5.15
C GLY A 186 61.50 -10.12 -4.72
N GLN A 187 62.40 -11.09 -4.93
CA GLN A 187 63.79 -11.02 -4.41
C GLN A 187 64.64 -9.85 -4.96
N ASP A 188 64.32 -9.33 -6.16
CA ASP A 188 65.02 -8.19 -6.79
C ASP A 188 64.27 -6.84 -6.71
N ARG A 189 63.06 -6.81 -6.14
CA ARG A 189 62.30 -5.57 -5.95
C ARG A 189 62.95 -4.77 -4.81
N GLN A 190 62.99 -3.44 -4.91
CA GLN A 190 63.37 -2.57 -3.79
C GLN A 190 62.21 -1.63 -3.48
N VAL A 191 61.59 -1.82 -2.31
CA VAL A 191 60.63 -0.85 -1.76
C VAL A 191 61.34 -0.09 -0.64
N ALA A 192 61.52 1.21 -0.84
CA ALA A 192 62.21 2.05 0.12
C ALA A 192 61.34 2.31 1.35
N ILE A 193 61.63 1.61 2.45
CA ILE A 193 61.17 1.95 3.80
C ILE A 193 62.02 3.14 4.28
N ARG A 194 61.39 4.23 4.71
CA ARG A 194 62.13 5.49 5.01
C ARG A 194 62.93 5.42 6.30
N ALA A 195 62.64 4.46 7.19
CA ALA A 195 63.41 4.28 8.41
C ALA A 195 64.92 4.03 8.11
N PRO A 196 65.82 4.75 8.81
CA PRO A 196 67.26 4.73 8.55
C PRO A 196 67.85 3.32 8.71
N GLY A 197 68.82 2.99 7.85
CA GLY A 197 69.37 1.64 7.70
C GLY A 197 70.17 1.11 8.90
N ASP A 198 70.40 1.93 9.93
CA ASP A 198 71.14 1.59 11.15
C ASP A 198 70.23 1.15 12.33
N ARG A 199 68.92 1.36 12.24
CA ARG A 199 67.94 0.95 13.27
C ARG A 199 67.22 -0.35 12.94
N LYS A 200 66.88 -1.07 14.01
CA LYS A 200 66.05 -2.28 13.96
C LYS A 200 64.58 -1.92 13.77
N LYS A 201 63.81 -2.71 13.03
CA LYS A 201 62.44 -2.34 12.63
C LYS A 201 61.42 -3.38 13.12
N LEU A 202 60.40 -2.94 13.85
CA LEU A 202 59.26 -3.75 14.27
C LEU A 202 58.05 -3.44 13.37
N ALA A 203 57.61 -4.42 12.59
CA ALA A 203 56.39 -4.33 11.80
C ALA A 203 55.15 -4.51 12.69
N LEU A 204 54.18 -3.61 12.59
CA LEU A 204 52.92 -3.64 13.33
C LEU A 204 51.76 -3.75 12.33
N ILE A 205 51.05 -4.88 12.38
CA ILE A 205 49.92 -5.18 11.48
C ILE A 205 48.65 -5.27 12.32
N ILE A 206 48.01 -4.13 12.56
CA ILE A 206 46.95 -3.96 13.57
C ILE A 206 45.65 -3.51 12.89
N ARG A 207 44.50 -3.88 13.45
CA ARG A 207 43.17 -3.45 13.00
C ARG A 207 42.36 -2.89 14.17
N GLU A 208 41.38 -2.07 13.85
CA GLU A 208 40.38 -1.67 14.83
C GLU A 208 39.49 -2.86 15.24
N TRP A 209 39.21 -2.96 16.54
CA TRP A 209 38.37 -4.00 17.12
C TRP A 209 37.61 -3.47 18.34
N HIS A 210 36.30 -3.29 18.17
CA HIS A 210 35.46 -2.59 19.16
C HIS A 210 34.89 -3.46 20.28
N ALA A 211 35.05 -4.79 20.21
CA ALA A 211 34.42 -5.68 21.18
C ALA A 211 35.09 -5.61 22.57
N ASP A 212 36.37 -5.27 22.62
CA ASP A 212 37.17 -5.14 23.83
C ASP A 212 37.72 -3.71 23.91
N ARG A 213 37.56 -3.05 25.06
CA ARG A 213 38.06 -1.68 25.28
C ARG A 213 39.36 -1.75 26.05
N ASP A 214 40.33 -0.87 25.77
CA ASP A 214 41.59 -0.61 26.51
C ASP A 214 42.86 -1.31 25.99
N TRP A 215 42.77 -2.21 25.01
CA TRP A 215 43.92 -2.98 24.53
C TRP A 215 44.88 -2.12 23.70
N GLU A 216 44.37 -1.07 23.06
CA GLU A 216 45.13 -0.08 22.30
C GLU A 216 46.14 0.64 23.20
N ASP A 217 45.66 1.13 24.34
CA ASP A 217 46.45 1.83 25.34
C ASP A 217 47.52 0.91 25.92
N LYS A 218 47.19 -0.36 26.17
CA LYS A 218 48.14 -1.35 26.66
C LYS A 218 49.25 -1.66 25.66
N LEU A 219 48.91 -1.76 24.37
CA LEU A 219 49.88 -1.98 23.31
C LEU A 219 50.86 -0.80 23.20
N VAL A 220 50.34 0.43 23.14
CA VAL A 220 51.16 1.65 23.06
C VAL A 220 52.04 1.79 24.31
N ALA A 221 51.48 1.57 25.50
CA ALA A 221 52.24 1.62 26.75
C ALA A 221 53.38 0.59 26.76
N ALA A 222 53.14 -0.64 26.31
CA ALA A 222 54.17 -1.67 26.23
C ALA A 222 55.27 -1.36 25.20
N LEU A 223 54.91 -0.79 24.04
CA LEU A 223 55.89 -0.32 23.05
C LEU A 223 56.79 0.76 23.66
N ASN A 224 56.20 1.74 24.35
CA ASN A 224 56.92 2.83 25.01
C ASN A 224 57.80 2.36 26.16
N SER A 225 57.40 1.34 26.93
CA SER A 225 58.17 0.89 28.09
C SER A 225 59.20 -0.20 27.77
N HIS A 226 58.93 -1.09 26.82
CA HIS A 226 59.71 -2.32 26.62
C HIS A 226 60.36 -2.49 25.25
N LEU A 227 60.10 -1.61 24.26
CA LEU A 227 60.82 -1.65 22.99
C LEU A 227 62.26 -1.10 23.17
N PRO A 228 63.32 -1.87 22.85
CA PRO A 228 64.70 -1.45 23.12
C PRO A 228 65.12 -0.20 22.35
N THR A 229 66.09 0.54 22.88
CA THR A 229 66.68 1.68 22.18
C THR A 229 67.35 1.23 20.88
N GLY A 230 67.15 1.98 19.79
CA GLY A 230 67.65 1.62 18.46
C GLY A 230 66.65 0.84 17.60
N TRP A 231 65.41 0.69 18.06
CA TRP A 231 64.29 0.15 17.28
C TRP A 231 63.32 1.24 16.81
N SER A 232 62.66 1.00 15.68
CA SER A 232 61.56 1.80 15.12
C SER A 232 60.34 0.92 14.86
N CYS A 233 59.16 1.55 14.76
CA CYS A 233 57.90 0.91 14.41
C CYS A 233 57.52 1.21 12.96
N VAL A 234 57.03 0.19 12.25
CA VAL A 234 56.53 0.31 10.88
C VAL A 234 55.11 -0.23 10.87
N TRP A 235 54.11 0.64 10.73
CA TRP A 235 52.70 0.28 10.74
C TRP A 235 52.22 -0.03 9.32
N PHE A 236 51.60 -1.18 9.15
CA PHE A 236 51.10 -1.63 7.85
C PHE A 236 49.60 -1.39 7.78
N ALA A 237 49.16 -0.48 6.91
CA ALA A 237 47.74 -0.31 6.56
C ALA A 237 47.29 -1.53 5.73
N PHE A 238 46.95 -2.62 6.44
CA PHE A 238 46.74 -3.93 5.82
C PHE A 238 45.44 -3.99 5.02
N GLN A 239 44.49 -3.11 5.32
CA GLN A 239 43.34 -2.79 4.47
C GLN A 239 43.27 -1.29 4.23
N ASN A 240 43.28 -0.87 2.96
CA ASN A 240 43.30 0.55 2.58
C ASN A 240 42.36 0.82 1.39
N ALA A 241 41.06 0.88 1.67
CA ALA A 241 40.02 1.04 0.66
C ALA A 241 40.19 2.36 -0.12
N LEU A 242 40.06 2.30 -1.45
CA LEU A 242 40.09 3.48 -2.33
C LEU A 242 38.79 4.30 -2.27
N ASP A 243 37.70 3.65 -1.85
CA ASP A 243 36.37 4.25 -1.64
C ASP A 243 35.81 3.80 -0.28
N GLU A 244 35.88 4.69 0.71
CA GLU A 244 35.43 4.42 2.08
C GLU A 244 33.92 4.23 2.22
N SER A 245 33.12 4.58 1.19
CA SER A 245 31.68 4.31 1.18
C SER A 245 31.35 2.82 0.97
N ARG A 246 32.32 2.04 0.45
CA ARG A 246 32.17 0.62 0.10
C ARG A 246 32.94 -0.32 1.03
N ALA A 247 34.09 0.10 1.56
CA ALA A 247 34.88 -0.68 2.53
C ALA A 247 35.68 0.23 3.48
N GLY A 248 35.92 -0.22 4.72
CA GLY A 248 36.72 0.55 5.70
C GLY A 248 38.23 0.52 5.43
N SER A 249 38.98 1.45 6.05
CA SER A 249 40.45 1.57 5.97
C SER A 249 41.09 1.55 7.37
N ASP A 250 42.26 0.89 7.50
CA ASP A 250 43.02 0.81 8.77
C ASP A 250 43.76 2.12 9.09
N ARG A 251 43.98 2.99 8.10
CA ARG A 251 44.93 4.10 8.17
C ARG A 251 44.68 5.05 9.33
N SER A 252 43.43 5.51 9.49
CA SER A 252 43.05 6.48 10.52
C SER A 252 43.33 5.95 11.93
N PHE A 253 43.04 4.67 12.15
CA PHE A 253 43.30 4.00 13.42
C PHE A 253 44.80 3.84 13.70
N LEU A 254 45.60 3.49 12.68
CA LEU A 254 47.06 3.39 12.83
C LEU A 254 47.71 4.75 13.09
N GLU A 255 47.23 5.82 12.44
CA GLU A 255 47.65 7.20 12.71
C GLU A 255 47.43 7.54 14.20
N GLN A 256 46.25 7.23 14.74
CA GLN A 256 45.95 7.41 16.16
C GLN A 256 46.94 6.66 17.07
N LEU A 257 47.17 5.36 16.85
CA LEU A 257 48.10 4.59 17.69
C LEU A 257 49.54 5.11 17.61
N SER A 258 49.98 5.52 16.41
CA SER A 258 51.35 6.00 16.19
C SER A 258 51.65 7.30 16.94
N THR A 259 50.66 8.17 17.13
CA THR A 259 50.83 9.43 17.90
C THR A 259 51.06 9.21 19.39
N GLY A 260 50.68 8.04 19.91
CA GLY A 260 50.91 7.66 21.30
C GLY A 260 52.33 7.16 21.60
N LEU A 261 53.17 6.97 20.58
CA LEU A 261 54.55 6.51 20.76
C LEU A 261 55.46 7.62 21.28
N ASP A 262 56.38 7.27 22.18
CA ASP A 262 57.42 8.17 22.67
C ASP A 262 58.29 8.67 21.51
N ALA A 263 58.73 9.93 21.57
CA ALA A 263 59.61 10.54 20.55
C ALA A 263 60.93 9.78 20.30
N ARG A 264 61.32 8.86 21.20
CA ARG A 264 62.49 7.99 21.04
C ARG A 264 62.25 6.83 20.05
N ILE A 265 60.99 6.47 19.78
CA ILE A 265 60.58 5.40 18.89
C ILE A 265 60.11 6.05 17.59
N GLU A 266 60.97 6.03 16.58
CA GLU A 266 60.57 6.46 15.25
C GLU A 266 59.49 5.53 14.70
N SER A 267 58.50 6.10 14.04
CA SER A 267 57.32 5.41 13.58
C SER A 267 56.94 5.88 12.18
N GLU A 268 56.70 4.95 11.27
CA GLU A 268 56.17 5.26 9.94
C GLU A 268 54.98 4.37 9.61
N ILE A 269 53.99 4.94 8.92
CA ILE A 269 52.85 4.19 8.38
C ILE A 269 53.10 4.01 6.89
N VAL A 270 52.95 2.78 6.42
CA VAL A 270 53.19 2.46 5.02
C VAL A 270 51.92 1.96 4.37
N ASP A 271 51.62 2.57 3.22
CA ASP A 271 50.51 2.22 2.36
C ASP A 271 51.02 1.40 1.18
N TYR A 272 50.23 0.43 0.76
CA TYR A 272 50.59 -0.43 -0.36
C TYR A 272 49.40 -0.57 -1.28
N VAL A 273 49.68 -0.51 -2.58
CA VAL A 273 48.68 -0.80 -3.62
C VAL A 273 48.80 -2.26 -4.06
N ALA A 274 50.00 -2.85 -3.98
CA ALA A 274 50.26 -4.23 -4.38
C ALA A 274 50.78 -5.08 -3.22
N VAL A 275 50.34 -6.35 -3.20
CA VAL A 275 50.74 -7.35 -2.20
C VAL A 275 52.26 -7.54 -2.14
N ALA A 276 52.94 -7.57 -3.29
CA ALA A 276 54.39 -7.74 -3.35
C ALA A 276 55.16 -6.61 -2.66
N ASP A 277 54.63 -5.38 -2.70
CA ASP A 277 55.27 -4.23 -2.06
C ASP A 277 55.13 -4.31 -0.54
N ALA A 278 53.97 -4.76 -0.05
CA ALA A 278 53.73 -5.01 1.36
C ALA A 278 54.64 -6.13 1.91
N VAL A 279 54.78 -7.24 1.17
CA VAL A 279 55.66 -8.36 1.55
C VAL A 279 57.13 -7.93 1.57
N HIS A 280 57.58 -7.19 0.56
CA HIS A 280 58.97 -6.72 0.51
C HIS A 280 59.28 -5.76 1.66
N ALA A 281 58.37 -4.82 1.96
CA ALA A 281 58.55 -3.92 3.08
C ALA A 281 58.57 -4.66 4.43
N MET A 282 57.71 -5.67 4.61
CA MET A 282 57.74 -6.51 5.81
C MET A 282 59.03 -7.34 5.92
N ASN A 283 59.60 -7.78 4.79
CA ASN A 283 60.90 -8.45 4.78
C ASN A 283 62.05 -7.50 5.18
N GLY A 284 61.89 -6.19 4.95
CA GLY A 284 62.82 -5.16 5.43
C GLY A 284 62.76 -4.93 6.95
N CYS A 285 61.81 -5.54 7.66
CA CYS A 285 61.69 -5.45 9.11
C CYS A 285 62.47 -6.56 9.85
N ASP A 286 62.87 -6.29 11.09
CA ASP A 286 63.61 -7.23 11.95
C ASP A 286 62.70 -8.12 12.80
N ALA A 287 61.52 -7.65 13.19
CA ALA A 287 60.49 -8.41 13.91
C ALA A 287 59.07 -7.98 13.51
N VAL A 288 58.05 -8.79 13.81
CA VAL A 288 56.64 -8.52 13.45
C VAL A 288 55.68 -8.78 14.62
N LEU A 289 54.75 -7.86 14.87
CA LEU A 289 53.56 -8.06 15.69
C LEU A 289 52.32 -7.97 14.82
N SER A 290 51.53 -9.04 14.75
CA SER A 290 50.34 -9.06 13.90
C SER A 290 49.05 -9.41 14.65
N MET A 291 48.00 -8.66 14.33
CA MET A 291 46.61 -8.92 14.69
C MET A 291 45.79 -9.40 13.48
N ARG A 292 46.38 -9.50 12.29
CA ARG A 292 45.68 -9.92 11.05
C ARG A 292 46.19 -11.30 10.64
N LEU A 293 45.29 -12.24 10.32
CA LEU A 293 45.65 -13.63 9.99
C LEU A 293 46.70 -13.72 8.88
N HIS A 294 46.47 -13.05 7.76
CA HIS A 294 47.43 -13.05 6.66
C HIS A 294 48.72 -12.28 6.99
N GLY A 295 48.65 -11.31 7.91
CA GLY A 295 49.85 -10.67 8.48
C GLY A 295 50.68 -11.66 9.30
N SER A 296 50.03 -12.53 10.07
CA SER A 296 50.70 -13.64 10.76
C SER A 296 51.34 -14.62 9.78
N ILE A 297 50.59 -15.07 8.77
CA ILE A 297 51.08 -16.04 7.78
C ILE A 297 52.30 -15.51 7.03
N LEU A 298 52.22 -14.26 6.54
CA LEU A 298 53.33 -13.63 5.82
C LEU A 298 54.57 -13.45 6.72
N SER A 299 54.40 -13.01 7.97
CA SER A 299 55.52 -12.81 8.89
C SER A 299 56.23 -14.12 9.26
N LEU A 300 55.46 -15.20 9.44
CA LEU A 300 55.97 -16.54 9.67
C LEU A 300 56.68 -17.09 8.42
N ALA A 301 56.12 -16.90 7.22
CA ALA A 301 56.75 -17.32 5.96
C ALA A 301 58.06 -16.59 5.65
N LEU A 302 58.18 -15.32 6.07
CA LEU A 302 59.43 -14.55 6.01
C LEU A 302 60.47 -15.01 7.05
N GLY A 303 60.12 -15.93 7.95
CA GLY A 303 60.98 -16.44 9.01
C GLY A 303 61.38 -15.38 10.04
N LYS A 304 60.58 -14.32 10.20
CA LYS A 304 60.88 -13.23 11.14
C LYS A 304 60.53 -13.62 12.59
N PRO A 305 61.27 -13.13 13.59
CA PRO A 305 60.80 -13.12 14.97
C PRO A 305 59.44 -12.43 15.04
N CYS A 306 58.44 -13.13 15.57
CA CYS A 306 57.06 -12.68 15.52
C CYS A 306 56.28 -13.01 16.79
N ALA A 307 55.28 -12.19 17.06
CA ALA A 307 54.28 -12.39 18.10
C ALA A 307 52.93 -11.89 17.60
N PHE A 308 51.85 -12.26 18.28
CA PHE A 308 50.51 -12.10 17.72
C PHE A 308 49.46 -11.67 18.74
N LEU A 309 48.52 -10.84 18.27
CA LEU A 309 47.31 -10.46 18.99
C LEU A 309 46.14 -11.32 18.50
N GLU A 310 45.70 -12.26 19.34
CA GLU A 310 44.59 -13.17 19.07
C GLU A 310 43.28 -12.56 19.55
N TYR A 311 42.63 -11.86 18.63
CA TYR A 311 41.29 -11.27 18.84
C TYR A 311 40.15 -12.19 18.40
N ASP A 312 40.46 -13.19 17.58
CA ASP A 312 39.51 -14.10 16.94
C ASP A 312 40.13 -15.49 16.79
N ASP A 313 39.31 -16.53 16.89
CA ASP A 313 39.74 -17.94 16.92
C ASP A 313 40.55 -18.33 15.69
N LYS A 314 40.34 -17.69 14.53
CA LYS A 314 41.13 -17.96 13.30
C LYS A 314 42.62 -17.71 13.49
N MET A 315 42.98 -16.74 14.33
CA MET A 315 44.38 -16.43 14.64
C MET A 315 44.97 -17.58 15.45
N THR A 316 44.24 -17.99 16.49
CA THR A 316 44.60 -19.09 17.39
C THR A 316 44.85 -20.39 16.62
N GLN A 317 44.02 -20.70 15.61
CA GLN A 317 44.21 -21.90 14.79
C GLN A 317 45.49 -21.86 13.95
N ALA A 318 45.73 -20.76 13.23
CA ALA A 318 46.94 -20.64 12.41
C ALA A 318 48.22 -20.68 13.26
N HIS A 319 48.21 -20.05 14.44
CA HIS A 319 49.34 -20.08 15.35
C HIS A 319 49.56 -21.46 15.97
N ASN A 320 48.49 -22.20 16.29
CA ASN A 320 48.60 -23.61 16.71
C ASN A 320 49.29 -24.46 15.63
N MET A 321 48.87 -24.33 14.37
CA MET A 321 49.44 -25.07 13.24
C MET A 321 50.93 -24.75 13.01
N ALA A 322 51.32 -23.49 13.25
CA ALA A 322 52.71 -23.05 13.16
C ALA A 322 53.55 -23.36 14.42
N HIS A 323 52.97 -24.00 15.44
CA HIS A 323 53.59 -24.26 16.74
C HIS A 323 54.10 -23.00 17.45
N VAL A 324 53.37 -21.89 17.30
CA VAL A 324 53.74 -20.64 17.98
C VAL A 324 53.58 -20.83 19.50
N PRO A 325 54.61 -20.52 20.30
CA PRO A 325 54.56 -20.58 21.76
C PRO A 325 53.44 -19.73 22.36
N GLU A 326 52.77 -20.24 23.40
CA GLU A 326 51.69 -19.53 24.10
C GLU A 326 52.11 -18.15 24.62
N ASP A 327 53.37 -18.01 25.00
CA ASP A 327 53.94 -16.79 25.56
C ASP A 327 54.33 -15.73 24.51
N LEU A 328 54.00 -15.99 23.23
CA LEU A 328 54.06 -15.06 22.08
C LEU A 328 52.66 -14.80 21.48
N ARG A 329 51.61 -15.29 22.13
CA ARG A 329 50.21 -15.22 21.66
C ARG A 329 49.38 -14.52 22.72
N LEU A 330 48.86 -13.35 22.38
CA LEU A 330 48.21 -12.46 23.33
C LEU A 330 46.73 -12.32 23.07
N ASN A 331 45.89 -12.65 24.05
CA ASN A 331 44.49 -12.26 24.00
C ASN A 331 44.34 -10.79 24.37
N LEU A 332 43.42 -10.06 23.71
CA LEU A 332 43.21 -8.63 23.93
C LEU A 332 42.86 -8.27 25.39
N LYS A 333 42.32 -9.24 26.15
CA LYS A 333 41.92 -9.06 27.56
C LYS A 333 43.07 -9.21 28.55
N CYS A 334 44.26 -9.60 28.09
CA CYS A 334 45.41 -9.79 28.96
C CYS A 334 45.83 -8.47 29.64
N PRO A 335 46.44 -8.54 30.83
CA PRO A 335 46.96 -7.34 31.52
C PRO A 335 48.14 -6.73 30.75
N LEU A 336 48.43 -5.45 31.02
CA LEU A 336 49.56 -4.72 30.43
C LEU A 336 50.89 -5.49 30.52
N SER A 337 51.15 -6.19 31.65
CA SER A 337 52.36 -6.98 31.84
C SER A 337 52.59 -8.07 30.79
N ALA A 338 51.52 -8.58 30.17
CA ALA A 338 51.63 -9.56 29.09
C ALA A 338 52.00 -8.90 27.75
N TYR A 339 51.51 -7.68 27.48
CA TYR A 339 51.94 -6.87 26.34
C TYR A 339 53.42 -6.51 26.47
N GLU A 340 53.83 -6.04 27.66
CA GLU A 340 55.21 -5.68 27.99
C GLU A 340 56.17 -6.86 27.76
N LEU A 341 55.79 -8.05 28.21
CA LEU A 341 56.57 -9.27 28.03
C LEU A 341 56.77 -9.62 26.55
N ILE A 342 55.72 -9.50 25.73
CA ILE A 342 55.79 -9.81 24.30
C ILE A 342 56.64 -8.80 23.54
N ILE A 343 56.52 -7.50 23.83
CA ILE A 343 57.36 -6.47 23.22
C ILE A 343 58.83 -6.67 23.61
N ALA A 344 59.11 -6.98 24.88
CA ALA A 344 60.47 -7.27 25.35
C ALA A 344 61.10 -8.47 24.62
N LYS A 345 60.32 -9.53 24.34
CA LYS A 345 60.78 -10.70 23.59
C LYS A 345 61.05 -10.38 22.12
N LEU A 346 60.17 -9.63 21.46
CA LEU A 346 60.37 -9.19 20.08
C LEU A 346 61.62 -8.30 19.94
N GLY A 347 61.89 -7.47 20.95
CA GLY A 347 63.08 -6.64 21.03
C GLY A 347 64.41 -7.41 21.19
N ASN A 348 64.36 -8.70 21.54
CA ASN A 348 65.55 -9.56 21.70
C ASN A 348 65.64 -10.59 20.55
N LEU A 349 66.25 -10.18 19.43
CA LEU A 349 66.34 -10.98 18.21
C LEU A 349 67.05 -12.33 18.38
N GLU A 350 67.99 -12.45 19.33
CA GLU A 350 68.72 -13.70 19.58
C GLU A 350 67.86 -14.74 20.32
N ALA A 351 66.93 -14.28 21.15
CA ALA A 351 65.96 -15.12 21.87
C ALA A 351 64.61 -15.24 21.14
N GLY A 352 64.48 -14.59 19.98
CA GLY A 352 63.26 -14.54 19.19
C GLY A 352 62.93 -15.90 18.59
N TRP A 353 61.78 -16.45 18.96
CA TRP A 353 61.28 -17.68 18.34
C TRP A 353 60.99 -17.44 16.86
N ARG A 354 61.35 -18.41 16.04
CA ARG A 354 61.05 -18.46 14.61
C ARG A 354 60.38 -19.78 14.31
N ILE A 355 59.50 -19.77 13.31
CA ILE A 355 58.92 -21.01 12.83
C ILE A 355 60.03 -21.95 12.34
N ASP A 356 59.91 -23.22 12.70
CA ASP A 356 60.80 -24.24 12.20
C ASP A 356 60.61 -24.38 10.68
N ALA A 357 61.70 -24.38 9.91
CA ALA A 357 61.66 -24.40 8.45
C ALA A 357 60.95 -25.65 7.90
N LYS A 358 61.04 -26.78 8.61
CA LYS A 358 60.33 -28.00 8.25
C LYS A 358 58.82 -27.83 8.47
N VAL A 359 58.42 -27.21 9.58
CA VAL A 359 57.01 -26.90 9.87
C VAL A 359 56.45 -25.94 8.83
N LEU A 360 57.19 -24.88 8.47
CA LEU A 360 56.78 -23.95 7.42
C LEU A 360 56.62 -24.65 6.07
N GLN A 361 57.58 -25.51 5.69
CA GLN A 361 57.51 -26.28 4.46
C GLN A 361 56.32 -27.26 4.47
N GLU A 362 56.04 -27.89 5.61
CA GLU A 362 54.88 -28.76 5.80
C GLU A 362 53.56 -27.98 5.62
N LEU A 363 53.46 -26.75 6.13
CA LEU A 363 52.29 -25.88 5.94
C LEU A 363 52.14 -25.41 4.49
N GLN A 364 53.24 -25.06 3.81
CA GLN A 364 53.23 -24.69 2.39
C GLN A 364 52.80 -25.87 1.51
N ASN A 365 53.35 -27.05 1.77
CA ASN A 365 52.96 -28.27 1.07
C ASN A 365 51.51 -28.66 1.37
N SER A 366 51.04 -28.41 2.59
CA SER A 366 49.63 -28.59 2.96
C SER A 366 48.74 -27.66 2.13
N ALA A 367 49.08 -26.38 2.03
CA ALA A 367 48.31 -25.38 1.28
C ALA A 367 48.17 -25.71 -0.22
N LEU A 368 49.18 -26.36 -0.83
CA LEU A 368 49.13 -26.84 -2.21
C LEU A 368 48.02 -27.87 -2.48
N ALA A 369 47.49 -28.52 -1.44
CA ALA A 369 46.33 -29.40 -1.61
C ALA A 369 45.09 -28.63 -2.10
N HIS A 370 44.97 -27.33 -1.75
CA HIS A 370 43.90 -26.46 -2.27
C HIS A 370 44.07 -26.20 -3.77
N GLN A 371 45.30 -25.96 -4.23
CA GLN A 371 45.61 -25.80 -5.65
C GLN A 371 45.27 -27.08 -6.42
N ALA A 372 45.69 -28.23 -5.92
CA ALA A 372 45.40 -29.51 -6.56
C ALA A 372 43.88 -29.76 -6.69
N MET A 373 43.10 -29.34 -5.69
CA MET A 373 41.64 -29.40 -5.77
C MET A 373 41.07 -28.46 -6.84
N LEU A 374 41.57 -27.22 -6.95
CA LEU A 374 41.14 -26.28 -7.99
C LEU A 374 41.48 -26.79 -9.39
N VAL A 375 42.72 -27.27 -9.60
CA VAL A 375 43.15 -27.82 -10.90
C VAL A 375 42.31 -29.02 -11.28
N GLY A 376 42.09 -29.96 -10.34
CA GLY A 376 41.23 -31.12 -10.57
C GLY A 376 39.77 -30.71 -10.89
N ALA A 377 39.25 -29.65 -10.27
CA ALA A 377 37.94 -29.11 -10.61
C ALA A 377 37.89 -28.51 -12.02
N LEU A 378 38.94 -27.79 -12.44
CA LEU A 378 39.05 -27.21 -13.78
C LEU A 378 39.19 -28.27 -14.88
N GLU A 379 39.91 -29.35 -14.63
CA GLU A 379 40.01 -30.49 -15.55
C GLU A 379 38.63 -31.17 -15.71
N GLN A 380 37.90 -31.38 -14.62
CA GLN A 380 36.57 -32.00 -14.68
C GLN A 380 35.55 -31.17 -15.46
N VAL A 381 35.67 -29.84 -15.50
CA VAL A 381 34.76 -29.00 -16.30
C VAL A 381 35.19 -28.87 -17.76
N ARG A 382 36.42 -29.26 -18.12
CA ARG A 382 36.93 -29.31 -19.51
C ARG A 382 36.46 -30.52 -20.30
N ASP A 383 36.43 -31.71 -19.67
CA ASP A 383 36.18 -32.97 -20.38
C ASP A 383 34.69 -33.23 -20.70
N ASN A 384 33.77 -32.45 -20.14
CA ASN A 384 32.31 -32.59 -20.35
C ASN A 384 31.80 -31.81 -21.57
N GLY A 385 32.30 -32.13 -22.77
CA GLY A 385 31.90 -31.55 -24.05
C GLY A 385 30.47 -31.86 -24.54
N GLU A 386 29.49 -32.00 -23.65
CA GLU A 386 28.07 -32.10 -24.00
C GLU A 386 27.40 -30.72 -23.96
N THR A 387 26.54 -30.46 -24.95
CA THR A 387 25.83 -29.20 -25.24
C THR A 387 25.35 -28.43 -23.99
N ARG A 388 26.12 -27.43 -23.55
CA ARG A 388 25.69 -26.47 -22.52
C ARG A 388 24.61 -25.53 -23.06
N ARG A 389 23.49 -25.40 -22.34
CA ARG A 389 22.50 -24.34 -22.57
C ARG A 389 23.05 -23.02 -22.02
N ARG A 390 23.75 -22.24 -22.86
CA ARG A 390 24.09 -20.84 -22.53
C ARG A 390 22.80 -20.01 -22.48
N TRP A 391 22.64 -19.24 -21.42
CA TRP A 391 21.45 -18.44 -21.17
C TRP A 391 21.50 -17.12 -21.98
N SER A 392 20.44 -16.76 -22.71
CA SER A 392 20.39 -15.54 -23.54
C SER A 392 19.53 -14.44 -22.92
N SER A 393 19.98 -13.18 -22.99
CA SER A 393 19.41 -11.98 -22.34
C SER A 393 17.96 -11.58 -22.69
N GLN A 394 17.28 -12.28 -23.62
CA GLN A 394 15.82 -12.14 -23.80
C GLN A 394 15.01 -12.90 -22.73
N ASN A 395 15.68 -13.74 -21.93
CA ASN A 395 15.10 -14.51 -20.83
C ASN A 395 15.72 -14.07 -19.49
N LEU A 396 15.56 -12.80 -19.13
CA LEU A 396 15.82 -12.33 -17.76
C LEU A 396 14.68 -12.72 -16.77
N ASP A 397 14.00 -13.85 -17.02
CA ASP A 397 13.41 -14.63 -15.92
C ASP A 397 14.41 -15.69 -15.45
N TRP A 398 15.54 -15.17 -14.98
CA TRP A 398 16.66 -15.94 -14.45
C TRP A 398 16.25 -16.84 -13.28
N MET A 399 15.14 -16.51 -12.59
CA MET A 399 14.57 -17.32 -11.52
C MET A 399 13.83 -18.58 -11.99
N SER A 400 13.30 -18.64 -13.21
CA SER A 400 12.48 -19.76 -13.67
C SER A 400 13.27 -20.91 -14.28
N VAL A 401 14.34 -20.63 -15.03
CA VAL A 401 15.19 -21.70 -15.58
C VAL A 401 16.18 -22.23 -14.51
N TRP A 402 16.37 -21.51 -13.39
CA TRP A 402 16.93 -22.05 -12.16
C TRP A 402 16.12 -23.19 -11.56
N LEU A 403 14.81 -22.97 -11.46
CA LEU A 403 13.90 -23.90 -10.80
C LEU A 403 13.98 -25.28 -11.47
N GLN A 404 14.16 -25.33 -12.79
CA GLN A 404 14.22 -26.58 -13.52
C GLN A 404 15.49 -27.40 -13.25
N ASP A 405 16.66 -26.76 -13.14
CA ASP A 405 17.92 -27.48 -12.88
C ASP A 405 18.07 -27.88 -11.40
N LEU A 406 17.59 -27.06 -10.46
CA LEU A 406 17.66 -27.36 -9.03
C LEU A 406 16.65 -28.44 -8.58
N ILE A 407 15.50 -28.58 -9.27
CA ILE A 407 14.53 -29.67 -9.08
C ILE A 407 15.13 -31.03 -9.45
N TRP A 408 16.15 -31.09 -10.32
CA TRP A 408 16.70 -32.37 -10.76
C TRP A 408 17.68 -33.00 -9.75
N GLN A 409 18.33 -32.21 -8.88
CA GLN A 409 19.21 -32.71 -7.82
C GLN A 409 18.53 -32.88 -6.44
N LYS A 410 17.20 -32.77 -6.40
CA LYS A 410 16.31 -32.63 -5.22
C LYS A 410 16.44 -33.68 -4.11
N ARG A 411 16.91 -34.92 -4.39
CA ARG A 411 17.10 -35.96 -3.37
C ARG A 411 18.43 -35.89 -2.61
N ALA A 412 19.47 -35.29 -3.19
CA ALA A 412 20.76 -35.15 -2.52
C ALA A 412 20.75 -34.02 -1.49
N ILE A 413 20.16 -32.87 -1.84
CA ILE A 413 19.99 -31.68 -0.98
C ILE A 413 19.15 -31.99 0.28
N GLN A 414 18.05 -32.71 0.08
CA GLN A 414 17.05 -33.03 1.12
C GLN A 414 17.56 -33.97 2.23
N ARG A 415 18.65 -34.72 2.00
CA ARG A 415 19.26 -35.59 3.02
C ARG A 415 20.27 -34.89 3.92
N VAL A 416 20.84 -33.77 3.47
CA VAL A 416 21.97 -33.14 4.17
C VAL A 416 21.58 -31.80 4.82
N SER A 417 20.44 -31.20 4.46
CA SER A 417 19.79 -30.20 5.32
C SER A 417 18.28 -30.10 5.17
N THR A 418 17.59 -30.14 6.31
CA THR A 418 16.15 -29.90 6.42
C THR A 418 15.78 -28.43 6.23
N ARG A 419 16.69 -27.45 6.49
CA ARG A 419 16.38 -26.01 6.48
C ARG A 419 16.60 -25.32 5.14
N ALA A 420 17.66 -25.63 4.38
CA ALA A 420 17.71 -25.31 2.94
C ALA A 420 16.52 -25.96 2.23
N HIS A 421 16.12 -27.16 2.66
CA HIS A 421 14.89 -27.79 2.19
C HIS A 421 13.60 -27.12 2.71
N GLU A 422 13.60 -26.42 3.86
CA GLU A 422 12.50 -25.60 4.39
C GLU A 422 12.44 -24.19 3.79
N LEU A 423 13.57 -23.57 3.42
CA LEU A 423 13.68 -22.33 2.65
C LEU A 423 13.33 -22.57 1.18
N LEU A 424 13.78 -23.70 0.62
CA LEU A 424 13.31 -24.23 -0.66
C LEU A 424 11.85 -24.68 -0.56
N ARG A 425 11.33 -25.19 0.58
CA ARG A 425 9.88 -25.40 0.80
C ARG A 425 9.11 -24.14 1.12
N TYR A 426 9.72 -23.04 1.58
CA TYR A 426 9.06 -21.76 1.86
C TYR A 426 8.99 -20.93 0.57
N ARG A 427 10.05 -20.97 -0.26
CA ARG A 427 10.03 -20.49 -1.65
C ARG A 427 9.26 -21.43 -2.56
N ASP A 428 9.35 -22.76 -2.45
CA ASP A 428 8.43 -23.71 -3.10
C ASP A 428 7.04 -23.61 -2.46
N MET A 429 6.82 -23.09 -1.25
CA MET A 429 5.47 -22.78 -0.75
C MET A 429 4.92 -21.49 -1.33
N GLN A 430 5.75 -20.57 -1.85
CA GLN A 430 5.33 -19.36 -2.59
C GLN A 430 5.27 -19.64 -4.11
N ILE A 431 6.20 -20.48 -4.56
CA ILE A 431 6.49 -21.34 -5.72
C ILE A 431 5.34 -22.20 -6.18
N GLN A 432 5.17 -23.32 -5.49
CA GLN A 432 3.99 -24.18 -5.39
C GLN A 432 2.80 -23.48 -4.70
N GLU A 433 2.85 -22.42 -3.89
CA GLU A 433 1.60 -21.62 -3.78
C GLU A 433 1.25 -21.21 -5.20
N LYS A 434 2.15 -20.54 -5.94
CA LYS A 434 2.03 -20.08 -7.36
C LYS A 434 1.70 -21.14 -8.40
N GLU A 435 2.34 -22.30 -8.38
CA GLU A 435 2.27 -23.38 -9.35
C GLU A 435 1.44 -24.58 -8.86
N LEU A 436 1.23 -24.80 -7.55
CA LEU A 436 0.17 -25.71 -7.03
C LEU A 436 -1.22 -24.99 -7.03
N GLN A 437 -1.40 -23.65 -6.91
CA GLN A 437 -2.70 -23.10 -7.36
C GLN A 437 -2.86 -22.98 -8.89
N LEU A 438 -1.90 -23.46 -9.69
CA LEU A 438 -2.05 -23.51 -11.14
C LEU A 438 -2.12 -24.97 -11.65
N SER A 439 -1.29 -25.88 -11.13
CA SER A 439 -1.26 -27.30 -11.50
C SER A 439 -1.89 -28.25 -10.48
N GLU A 440 -1.96 -27.93 -9.17
CA GLU A 440 -2.95 -28.57 -8.27
C GLU A 440 -4.33 -27.97 -8.59
N SER A 441 -4.47 -26.72 -8.98
CA SER A 441 -5.73 -26.26 -9.58
C SER A 441 -6.06 -26.88 -10.95
N ASP A 442 -5.22 -27.74 -11.53
CA ASP A 442 -5.53 -28.52 -12.75
C ASP A 442 -5.61 -30.04 -12.47
N LEU A 443 -4.67 -30.62 -11.70
CA LEU A 443 -4.64 -32.02 -11.27
C LEU A 443 -5.48 -32.28 -10.00
N ARG A 444 -5.49 -31.36 -9.02
CA ARG A 444 -6.51 -31.31 -7.96
C ARG A 444 -7.83 -30.80 -8.52
N PHE A 445 -7.91 -30.12 -9.67
CA PHE A 445 -9.19 -29.90 -10.35
C PHE A 445 -9.70 -31.17 -11.06
N GLN A 446 -8.82 -32.02 -11.58
CA GLN A 446 -9.16 -33.37 -12.05
C GLN A 446 -9.39 -34.39 -10.91
N GLU A 447 -8.69 -34.29 -9.78
CA GLU A 447 -8.86 -35.13 -8.57
C GLU A 447 -9.94 -34.60 -7.61
N LEU A 448 -10.23 -33.29 -7.53
CA LEU A 448 -11.39 -32.67 -6.82
C LEU A 448 -12.68 -32.86 -7.62
N GLN A 449 -12.61 -33.04 -8.94
CA GLN A 449 -13.72 -33.62 -9.70
C GLN A 449 -14.05 -35.06 -9.24
N GLN A 450 -13.05 -35.83 -8.76
CA GLN A 450 -13.24 -37.21 -8.24
C GLN A 450 -13.41 -37.28 -6.70
N GLN A 451 -12.85 -36.32 -5.94
CA GLN A 451 -13.02 -36.14 -4.49
C GLN A 451 -14.21 -35.21 -4.13
N ASN A 452 -15.04 -34.88 -5.12
CA ASN A 452 -16.38 -34.27 -4.98
C ASN A 452 -17.26 -34.97 -3.92
N VAL A 453 -16.90 -36.18 -3.48
CA VAL A 453 -17.56 -36.90 -2.38
C VAL A 453 -17.46 -36.20 -1.01
N LYS A 454 -16.51 -35.26 -0.79
CA LYS A 454 -16.41 -34.52 0.49
C LYS A 454 -16.98 -33.10 0.47
N LEU A 455 -17.21 -32.49 -0.70
CA LEU A 455 -17.91 -31.21 -0.80
C LEU A 455 -19.43 -31.42 -0.65
N ASP A 456 -19.95 -32.53 -1.18
CA ASP A 456 -21.32 -32.96 -0.94
C ASP A 456 -21.55 -33.32 0.53
N HIS A 457 -20.58 -33.96 1.19
CA HIS A 457 -20.68 -34.23 2.63
C HIS A 457 -20.59 -32.96 3.49
N ALA A 458 -19.82 -31.94 3.07
CA ALA A 458 -19.77 -30.63 3.74
C ALA A 458 -21.02 -29.80 3.47
N HIS A 459 -21.60 -29.84 2.27
CA HIS A 459 -22.89 -29.25 1.95
C HIS A 459 -24.05 -30.00 2.64
N GLU A 460 -23.98 -31.32 2.81
CA GLU A 460 -24.92 -32.08 3.62
C GLU A 460 -24.77 -31.76 5.11
N LEU A 461 -23.55 -31.60 5.62
CA LEU A 461 -23.29 -31.15 6.99
C LEU A 461 -23.74 -29.71 7.22
N LEU A 462 -23.59 -28.81 6.24
CA LEU A 462 -24.11 -27.44 6.29
C LEU A 462 -25.64 -27.43 6.20
N LYS A 463 -26.26 -28.17 5.28
CA LYS A 463 -27.72 -28.36 5.23
C LYS A 463 -28.26 -28.99 6.51
N TYR A 464 -27.56 -29.98 7.07
CA TYR A 464 -27.90 -30.60 8.34
C TYR A 464 -27.76 -29.62 9.51
N ARG A 465 -26.72 -28.77 9.51
CA ARG A 465 -26.56 -27.73 10.52
C ARG A 465 -27.53 -26.57 10.35
N ASP A 466 -27.88 -26.17 9.14
CA ASP A 466 -28.92 -25.19 8.86
C ASP A 466 -30.28 -25.74 9.27
N MET A 467 -30.56 -27.04 9.05
CA MET A 467 -31.72 -27.73 9.64
C MET A 467 -31.69 -27.71 11.17
N GLN A 468 -30.53 -27.97 11.80
CA GLN A 468 -30.40 -27.90 13.26
C GLN A 468 -30.57 -26.46 13.80
N ILE A 469 -30.12 -25.45 13.05
CA ILE A 469 -30.34 -24.04 13.37
C ILE A 469 -31.83 -23.71 13.23
N GLN A 470 -32.47 -24.10 12.13
CA GLN A 470 -33.92 -23.92 11.92
C GLN A 470 -34.75 -24.67 12.97
N GLU A 471 -34.36 -25.89 13.36
CA GLU A 471 -35.01 -26.66 14.43
C GLU A 471 -34.85 -25.95 15.78
N LYS A 472 -33.68 -25.37 16.05
CA LYS A 472 -33.43 -24.58 17.27
C LYS A 472 -34.13 -23.23 17.25
N GLU A 473 -34.27 -22.59 16.09
CA GLU A 473 -35.04 -21.37 15.88
C GLU A 473 -36.54 -21.62 16.07
N LEU A 474 -37.03 -22.76 15.57
CA LEU A 474 -38.41 -23.21 15.80
C LEU A 474 -38.64 -23.52 17.28
N GLN A 475 -37.72 -24.25 17.94
CA GLN A 475 -37.78 -24.49 19.39
C GLN A 475 -37.71 -23.19 20.21
N LEU A 476 -36.94 -22.19 19.76
CA LEU A 476 -36.87 -20.88 20.39
C LEU A 476 -38.20 -20.12 20.21
N ALA A 477 -38.77 -20.15 19.00
CA ALA A 477 -40.07 -19.55 18.70
C ALA A 477 -41.23 -20.22 19.47
N GLU A 478 -41.23 -21.55 19.58
CA GLU A 478 -42.19 -22.31 20.40
C GLU A 478 -42.03 -22.01 21.90
N SER A 479 -40.78 -21.91 22.38
CA SER A 479 -40.48 -21.52 23.76
C SER A 479 -40.91 -20.07 24.03
N ASP A 480 -40.76 -19.18 23.06
CA ASP A 480 -41.19 -17.77 23.13
C ASP A 480 -42.71 -17.65 23.19
N LEU A 481 -43.42 -18.38 22.33
CA LEU A 481 -44.88 -18.45 22.36
C LEU A 481 -45.37 -19.01 23.70
N ARG A 482 -44.75 -20.10 24.18
CA ARG A 482 -45.11 -20.72 25.46
C ARG A 482 -44.80 -19.80 26.65
N PHE A 483 -43.71 -19.05 26.60
CA PHE A 483 -43.37 -18.04 27.59
C PHE A 483 -44.43 -16.93 27.62
N GLN A 484 -44.85 -16.42 26.47
CA GLN A 484 -45.91 -15.41 26.38
C GLN A 484 -47.26 -15.93 26.89
N GLU A 485 -47.65 -17.16 26.54
CA GLU A 485 -48.88 -17.81 27.05
C GLU A 485 -48.86 -17.95 28.57
N LEU A 486 -47.76 -18.48 29.14
CA LEU A 486 -47.61 -18.65 30.59
C LEU A 486 -47.57 -17.29 31.30
N GLN A 487 -46.94 -16.28 30.71
CA GLN A 487 -46.90 -14.94 31.25
C GLN A 487 -48.30 -14.31 31.30
N GLN A 488 -49.10 -14.48 30.26
CA GLN A 488 -50.48 -14.02 30.21
C GLN A 488 -51.35 -14.76 31.24
N GLN A 489 -51.27 -16.09 31.30
CA GLN A 489 -52.03 -16.90 32.25
C GLN A 489 -51.65 -16.60 33.70
N ASN A 490 -50.36 -16.38 34.00
CA ASN A 490 -49.92 -15.99 35.34
C ASN A 490 -50.43 -14.59 35.70
N ALA A 491 -50.49 -13.66 34.75
CA ALA A 491 -51.07 -12.33 34.98
C ALA A 491 -52.58 -12.39 35.25
N GLU A 492 -53.31 -13.30 34.60
CA GLU A 492 -54.74 -13.55 34.86
C GLU A 492 -54.97 -14.22 36.23
N LEU A 493 -54.18 -15.25 36.55
CA LEU A 493 -54.26 -15.95 37.81
C LEU A 493 -53.85 -15.06 39.00
N ASP A 494 -52.84 -14.21 38.84
CA ASP A 494 -52.47 -13.22 39.86
C ASP A 494 -53.59 -12.21 40.08
N LYS A 495 -54.25 -11.72 39.01
CA LYS A 495 -55.45 -10.87 39.16
C LYS A 495 -56.55 -11.56 39.97
N GLU A 496 -56.81 -12.84 39.73
CA GLU A 496 -57.80 -13.62 40.48
C GLU A 496 -57.41 -13.83 41.95
N VAL A 497 -56.13 -14.12 42.22
CA VAL A 497 -55.58 -14.20 43.58
C VAL A 497 -55.72 -12.86 44.31
N GLN A 498 -55.41 -11.73 43.65
CA GLN A 498 -55.59 -10.39 44.23
C GLN A 498 -57.07 -10.06 44.48
N ALA A 499 -57.96 -10.42 43.55
CA ALA A 499 -59.40 -10.24 43.72
C ALA A 499 -59.95 -11.04 44.91
N ASN A 500 -59.54 -12.31 45.05
CA ASN A 500 -59.95 -13.14 46.19
C ASN A 500 -59.36 -12.63 47.52
N LYS A 501 -58.12 -12.09 47.52
CA LYS A 501 -57.54 -11.43 48.70
C LYS A 501 -58.35 -10.19 49.10
N GLN A 502 -58.74 -9.35 48.14
CA GLN A 502 -59.60 -8.18 48.40
C GLN A 502 -60.98 -8.59 48.91
N GLN A 503 -61.59 -9.61 48.30
CA GLN A 503 -62.89 -10.11 48.72
C GLN A 503 -62.83 -10.76 50.10
N ALA A 504 -61.73 -11.41 50.47
CA ALA A 504 -61.51 -11.92 51.82
C ALA A 504 -61.45 -10.81 52.87
N VAL A 505 -60.78 -9.69 52.56
CA VAL A 505 -60.77 -8.49 53.42
C VAL A 505 -62.18 -7.92 53.60
N GLU A 506 -62.97 -7.90 52.53
CA GLU A 506 -64.36 -7.44 52.57
C GLU A 506 -65.26 -8.39 53.39
N PHE A 507 -65.09 -9.71 53.25
CA PHE A 507 -65.79 -10.69 54.08
C PHE A 507 -65.40 -10.57 55.56
N GLU A 508 -64.14 -10.26 55.86
CA GLU A 508 -63.67 -10.03 57.22
C GLU A 508 -64.29 -8.75 57.80
N ARG A 509 -64.41 -7.68 57.00
CA ARG A 509 -65.17 -6.46 57.35
C ARG A 509 -66.64 -6.76 57.61
N LEU A 510 -67.32 -7.45 56.70
CA LEU A 510 -68.73 -7.85 56.84
C LEU A 510 -68.95 -8.76 58.05
N HIS A 511 -68.02 -9.68 58.33
CA HIS A 511 -68.07 -10.51 59.52
C HIS A 511 -67.98 -9.68 60.81
N GLN A 512 -67.08 -8.68 60.86
CA GLN A 512 -66.98 -7.75 61.99
C GLN A 512 -68.22 -6.87 62.14
N GLU A 513 -68.76 -6.36 61.03
CA GLU A 513 -69.99 -5.56 61.03
C GLU A 513 -71.20 -6.39 61.49
N GLN A 514 -71.32 -7.64 61.04
CA GLN A 514 -72.38 -8.54 61.50
C GLN A 514 -72.20 -8.94 62.97
N LEU A 515 -70.97 -9.14 63.46
CA LEU A 515 -70.69 -9.34 64.88
C LEU A 515 -71.14 -8.13 65.72
N GLN A 516 -70.83 -6.91 65.26
CA GLN A 516 -71.30 -5.67 65.90
C GLN A 516 -72.82 -5.55 65.85
N ARG A 517 -73.44 -5.85 64.71
CA ARG A 517 -74.89 -5.80 64.52
C ARG A 517 -75.61 -6.81 65.39
N ASN A 518 -75.09 -8.04 65.50
CA ASN A 518 -75.58 -9.07 66.41
C ASN A 518 -75.42 -8.64 67.88
N ALA A 519 -74.30 -8.00 68.25
CA ALA A 519 -74.11 -7.47 69.60
C ALA A 519 -75.09 -6.33 69.92
N VAL A 520 -75.42 -5.47 68.95
CA VAL A 520 -76.44 -4.43 69.08
C VAL A 520 -77.85 -5.02 69.17
N LEU A 521 -78.19 -6.00 68.31
CA LEU A 521 -79.50 -6.68 68.31
C LEU A 521 -79.72 -7.50 69.58
N ALA A 522 -78.68 -8.11 70.15
CA ALA A 522 -78.73 -8.79 71.45
C ALA A 522 -79.03 -7.84 72.63
N ALA A 523 -78.86 -6.53 72.44
CA ALA A 523 -79.16 -5.49 73.43
C ALA A 523 -80.57 -4.85 73.27
N VAL A 524 -81.36 -5.27 72.26
CA VAL A 524 -82.72 -4.74 72.00
C VAL A 524 -83.80 -5.62 72.66
N PRO A 525 -84.79 -5.04 73.38
CA PRO A 525 -85.84 -5.79 74.07
C PRO A 525 -86.84 -6.55 73.14
N LEU A 526 -87.15 -7.78 73.59
CA LEU A 526 -87.87 -8.92 72.99
C LEU A 526 -89.35 -8.73 72.54
N GLN A 527 -89.73 -7.71 71.76
CA GLN A 527 -91.13 -7.62 71.25
C GLN A 527 -91.34 -7.52 69.74
N THR A 528 -90.31 -7.63 68.91
CA THR A 528 -90.46 -7.93 67.48
C THR A 528 -89.27 -8.78 67.01
N GLN A 529 -89.32 -10.08 67.29
CA GLN A 529 -88.38 -11.06 66.73
C GLN A 529 -89.17 -12.04 65.87
N GLU A 530 -89.32 -11.71 64.59
CA GLU A 530 -89.17 -12.74 63.58
C GLU A 530 -87.80 -13.38 63.83
N THR A 531 -87.78 -14.70 63.96
CA THR A 531 -86.58 -15.54 64.07
C THR A 531 -85.67 -15.30 62.86
N TYR A 532 -84.92 -14.20 62.88
CA TYR A 532 -83.72 -14.02 62.10
C TYR A 532 -82.66 -14.89 62.75
N ASP A 533 -82.31 -15.97 62.07
CA ASP A 533 -81.27 -16.90 62.49
C ASP A 533 -79.89 -16.24 62.28
N LEU A 534 -79.56 -15.32 63.19
CA LEU A 534 -78.34 -14.52 63.17
C LEU A 534 -77.08 -15.40 63.25
N ASP A 535 -77.19 -16.58 63.88
CA ASP A 535 -76.13 -17.59 63.93
C ASP A 535 -75.99 -18.29 62.58
N HIS A 536 -77.07 -18.54 61.86
CA HIS A 536 -77.02 -19.10 60.51
C HIS A 536 -76.37 -18.14 59.50
N GLU A 537 -76.71 -16.85 59.51
CA GLU A 537 -76.05 -15.86 58.64
C GLU A 537 -74.56 -15.70 58.96
N LEU A 538 -74.20 -15.63 60.26
CA LEU A 538 -72.80 -15.53 60.69
C LEU A 538 -72.01 -16.80 60.30
N SER A 539 -72.64 -17.97 60.43
CA SER A 539 -72.07 -19.26 60.02
C SER A 539 -71.90 -19.34 58.49
N GLN A 540 -72.87 -18.86 57.70
CA GLN A 540 -72.76 -18.78 56.24
C GLN A 540 -71.61 -17.86 55.79
N ILE A 541 -71.48 -16.66 56.37
CA ILE A 541 -70.38 -15.73 56.08
C ILE A 541 -69.03 -16.37 56.44
N LYS A 542 -68.93 -17.02 57.61
CA LYS A 542 -67.70 -17.69 58.06
C LYS A 542 -67.34 -18.88 57.16
N GLN A 543 -68.32 -19.66 56.72
CA GLN A 543 -68.12 -20.79 55.82
C GLN A 543 -67.69 -20.33 54.43
N GLN A 544 -68.29 -19.25 53.90
CA GLN A 544 -67.87 -18.62 52.65
C GLN A 544 -66.44 -18.06 52.74
N PHE A 545 -66.08 -17.39 53.85
CA PHE A 545 -64.73 -16.89 54.09
C PHE A 545 -63.68 -18.02 54.16
N LEU A 546 -63.97 -19.09 54.89
CA LEU A 546 -63.07 -20.25 54.99
C LEU A 546 -62.88 -20.92 53.62
N THR A 547 -63.95 -21.03 52.83
CA THR A 547 -63.91 -21.56 51.46
C THR A 547 -63.06 -20.67 50.57
N LEU A 548 -63.30 -19.35 50.57
CA LEU A 548 -62.54 -18.37 49.79
C LEU A 548 -61.05 -18.39 50.17
N LYS A 549 -60.72 -18.45 51.46
CA LYS A 549 -59.33 -18.54 51.94
C LYS A 549 -58.63 -19.81 51.48
N ALA A 550 -59.33 -20.95 51.52
CA ALA A 550 -58.81 -22.22 50.99
C ALA A 550 -58.56 -22.14 49.47
N THR A 551 -59.50 -21.57 48.71
CA THR A 551 -59.35 -21.33 47.27
C THR A 551 -58.18 -20.40 46.95
N THR A 552 -58.01 -19.30 47.69
CA THR A 552 -56.87 -18.37 47.51
C THR A 552 -55.53 -19.04 47.75
N VAL A 553 -55.42 -19.89 48.78
CA VAL A 553 -54.19 -20.65 49.04
C VAL A 553 -53.90 -21.63 47.90
N SER A 554 -54.92 -22.32 47.40
CA SER A 554 -54.78 -23.23 46.25
C SER A 554 -54.33 -22.49 44.99
N LEU A 555 -54.94 -21.35 44.67
CA LEU A 555 -54.59 -20.53 43.51
C LEU A 555 -53.18 -19.92 43.64
N GLN A 556 -52.78 -19.50 44.84
CA GLN A 556 -51.42 -19.01 45.10
C GLN A 556 -50.38 -20.12 44.90
N GLN A 557 -50.66 -21.35 45.37
CA GLN A 557 -49.78 -22.50 45.13
C GLN A 557 -49.66 -22.82 43.63
N GLU A 558 -50.76 -22.70 42.88
CA GLU A 558 -50.75 -22.87 41.42
C GLU A 558 -49.93 -21.76 40.73
N LEU A 559 -50.07 -20.50 41.17
CA LEU A 559 -49.32 -19.36 40.66
C LEU A 559 -47.80 -19.53 40.91
N ASP A 560 -47.41 -19.96 42.11
CA ASP A 560 -46.01 -20.19 42.47
C ASP A 560 -45.40 -21.33 41.63
N ALA A 561 -46.16 -22.42 41.43
CA ALA A 561 -45.74 -23.53 40.57
C ALA A 561 -45.56 -23.12 39.11
N ARG A 562 -46.50 -22.32 38.56
CA ARG A 562 -46.41 -21.81 37.18
C ARG A 562 -45.32 -20.76 37.01
N THR A 563 -45.06 -19.94 38.03
CA THR A 563 -43.94 -18.98 38.03
C THR A 563 -42.60 -19.72 37.95
N THR A 564 -42.47 -20.84 38.66
CA THR A 564 -41.30 -21.72 38.56
C THR A 564 -41.16 -22.33 37.16
N GLN A 565 -42.27 -22.73 36.52
CA GLN A 565 -42.25 -23.18 35.12
C GLN A 565 -41.80 -22.07 34.16
N LEU A 566 -42.28 -20.83 34.35
CA LEU A 566 -41.93 -19.69 33.52
C LEU A 566 -40.42 -19.36 33.60
N GLN A 567 -39.83 -19.39 34.80
CA GLN A 567 -38.38 -19.24 35.00
C GLN A 567 -37.59 -20.36 34.31
N THR A 568 -38.12 -21.59 34.32
CA THR A 568 -37.48 -22.72 33.63
C THR A 568 -37.47 -22.50 32.12
N VAL A 569 -38.59 -22.08 31.53
CA VAL A 569 -38.69 -21.77 30.09
C VAL A 569 -37.76 -20.61 29.71
N GLU A 570 -37.67 -19.57 30.54
CA GLU A 570 -36.76 -18.44 30.35
C GLU A 570 -35.28 -18.88 30.35
N SER A 571 -34.90 -19.76 31.27
CA SER A 571 -33.54 -20.29 31.33
C SER A 571 -33.18 -21.13 30.08
N VAL A 572 -34.14 -21.91 29.56
CA VAL A 572 -33.96 -22.69 28.33
C VAL A 572 -33.84 -21.77 27.11
N LYS A 573 -34.65 -20.70 27.05
CA LYS A 573 -34.56 -19.64 26.02
C LYS A 573 -33.19 -18.96 26.04
N GLN A 574 -32.71 -18.53 27.20
CA GLN A 574 -31.40 -17.87 27.34
C GLN A 574 -30.23 -18.78 26.96
N ASN A 575 -30.26 -20.05 27.39
CA ASN A 575 -29.24 -21.03 27.03
C ASN A 575 -29.25 -21.34 25.53
N THR A 576 -30.43 -21.50 24.92
CA THR A 576 -30.56 -21.75 23.48
C THR A 576 -30.06 -20.56 22.66
N GLY A 577 -30.40 -19.32 23.07
CA GLY A 577 -29.90 -18.09 22.48
C GLY A 577 -28.38 -17.91 22.59
N MET A 578 -27.78 -18.27 23.75
CA MET A 578 -26.32 -18.25 23.94
C MET A 578 -25.59 -19.27 23.06
N ILE A 579 -26.12 -20.49 22.93
CA ILE A 579 -25.53 -21.53 22.08
C ILE A 579 -25.57 -21.10 20.60
N MET A 580 -26.65 -20.43 20.18
CA MET A 580 -26.79 -19.85 18.84
C MET A 580 -25.81 -18.69 18.58
N SER A 581 -25.65 -17.76 19.53
CA SER A 581 -24.84 -16.54 19.36
C SER A 581 -23.33 -16.76 19.48
N GLY A 582 -22.88 -17.69 20.32
CA GLY A 582 -21.45 -17.83 20.67
C GLY A 582 -20.67 -18.87 19.87
N SER A 583 -21.25 -20.03 19.58
CA SER A 583 -20.51 -21.20 19.05
C SER A 583 -20.96 -21.59 17.64
N MET A 584 -22.28 -21.72 17.40
CA MET A 584 -22.78 -22.19 16.11
C MET A 584 -22.67 -21.14 14.99
N ARG A 585 -23.09 -19.88 15.22
CA ARG A 585 -22.93 -18.81 14.21
C ARG A 585 -21.46 -18.47 13.96
N ASN A 586 -20.62 -18.49 14.99
CA ASN A 586 -19.17 -18.23 14.87
C ASN A 586 -18.42 -19.31 14.08
N LEU A 587 -18.76 -20.59 14.27
CA LEU A 587 -18.21 -21.67 13.45
C LEU A 587 -18.73 -21.57 12.01
N THR A 588 -20.02 -21.31 11.83
CA THR A 588 -20.66 -21.17 10.52
C THR A 588 -20.06 -20.00 9.73
N ARG A 589 -19.85 -18.83 10.34
CA ARG A 589 -19.13 -17.69 9.76
C ARG A 589 -17.67 -18.01 9.41
N LYS A 590 -16.96 -18.76 10.26
CA LYS A 590 -15.58 -19.21 9.97
C LYS A 590 -15.54 -20.19 8.79
N PHE A 591 -16.52 -21.08 8.69
CA PHE A 591 -16.69 -22.01 7.59
C PHE A 591 -17.14 -21.30 6.30
N GLN A 592 -18.08 -20.37 6.36
CA GLN A 592 -18.51 -19.52 5.24
C GLN A 592 -17.36 -18.64 4.75
N ARG A 593 -16.59 -18.01 5.65
CA ARG A 593 -15.35 -17.27 5.33
C ARG A 593 -14.33 -18.14 4.63
N ALA A 594 -14.05 -19.34 5.16
CA ALA A 594 -13.12 -20.28 4.54
C ALA A 594 -13.64 -20.74 3.17
N THR A 595 -14.93 -21.07 3.07
CA THR A 595 -15.60 -21.53 1.86
C THR A 595 -15.62 -20.44 0.79
N TYR A 596 -15.94 -19.20 1.14
CA TYR A 596 -15.95 -18.04 0.26
C TYR A 596 -14.55 -17.72 -0.28
N LEU A 597 -13.54 -17.65 0.60
CA LEU A 597 -12.16 -17.41 0.22
C LEU A 597 -11.60 -18.56 -0.64
N LEU A 598 -12.00 -19.81 -0.37
CA LEU A 598 -11.67 -20.98 -1.18
C LEU A 598 -12.39 -20.98 -2.54
N GLN A 599 -13.66 -20.56 -2.61
CA GLN A 599 -14.46 -20.52 -3.84
C GLN A 599 -14.06 -19.38 -4.79
N ASN A 600 -13.66 -18.22 -4.26
CA ASN A 600 -13.44 -17.00 -5.06
C ASN A 600 -11.96 -16.61 -5.22
N GLY A 601 -11.06 -17.08 -4.35
CA GLY A 601 -9.62 -16.78 -4.41
C GLY A 601 -8.69 -17.97 -4.13
N GLY A 602 -9.26 -19.17 -3.93
CA GLY A 602 -8.53 -20.38 -3.61
C GLY A 602 -7.82 -20.36 -2.24
N PRO A 603 -7.02 -21.40 -1.93
CA PRO A 603 -6.33 -21.53 -0.64
C PRO A 603 -5.38 -20.36 -0.29
N ARG A 604 -4.77 -19.68 -1.28
CA ARG A 604 -3.92 -18.50 -1.05
C ARG A 604 -4.68 -17.30 -0.53
N ALA A 605 -5.92 -17.07 -0.99
CA ALA A 605 -6.71 -15.94 -0.48
C ALA A 605 -7.02 -16.11 1.01
N LEU A 606 -7.29 -17.34 1.45
CA LEU A 606 -7.45 -17.69 2.86
C LEU A 606 -6.15 -17.51 3.65
N LEU A 607 -5.01 -17.98 3.13
CA LEU A 607 -3.71 -17.84 3.80
C LEU A 607 -3.24 -16.37 3.90
N SER A 608 -3.49 -15.58 2.85
CA SER A 608 -3.17 -14.15 2.79
C SER A 608 -4.00 -13.35 3.79
N ALA A 609 -5.31 -13.60 3.89
CA ALA A 609 -6.18 -12.97 4.90
C ALA A 609 -5.74 -13.28 6.34
N LEU A 610 -5.20 -14.49 6.60
CA LEU A 610 -4.65 -14.88 7.90
C LEU A 610 -3.31 -14.20 8.22
N LYS A 611 -2.39 -14.12 7.24
CA LYS A 611 -1.10 -13.41 7.39
C LYS A 611 -1.30 -11.91 7.63
N ARG A 612 -2.27 -11.30 6.96
CA ARG A 612 -2.54 -9.86 7.07
C ARG A 612 -3.25 -9.46 8.35
N ARG A 613 -4.15 -10.30 8.87
CA ARG A 613 -4.68 -10.13 10.23
C ARG A 613 -3.56 -10.13 11.27
N ARG A 614 -2.54 -10.98 11.08
CA ARG A 614 -1.34 -11.00 11.92
C ARG A 614 -0.47 -9.74 11.76
N GLN A 615 -0.35 -9.20 10.54
CA GLN A 615 0.38 -7.94 10.29
C GLN A 615 -0.37 -6.69 10.78
N LEU A 616 -1.69 -6.63 10.66
CA LEU A 616 -2.52 -5.53 11.20
C LEU A 616 -2.43 -5.44 12.73
N LEU A 617 -2.35 -6.59 13.40
CA LEU A 617 -2.07 -6.65 14.85
C LEU A 617 -0.65 -6.16 15.21
N LEU A 618 0.30 -6.22 14.28
CA LEU A 618 1.69 -5.75 14.46
C LEU A 618 1.86 -4.27 14.06
N ALA A 619 1.06 -3.77 13.12
CA ALA A 619 1.15 -2.41 12.57
C ALA A 619 0.62 -1.33 13.53
N GLN A 620 -0.14 -1.70 14.56
CA GLN A 620 -0.65 -0.77 15.60
C GLN A 620 0.44 -0.25 16.56
N GLN A 621 1.72 -0.54 16.32
CA GLN A 621 2.82 -0.26 17.25
C GLN A 621 3.95 0.66 16.72
N MET A 622 3.87 1.25 15.51
CA MET A 622 4.99 2.07 15.01
C MET A 622 4.57 3.30 14.16
N PRO A 623 5.18 4.49 14.38
CA PRO A 623 4.97 5.67 13.54
C PRO A 623 5.85 5.66 12.28
N LEU A 624 5.36 6.25 11.19
CA LEU A 624 6.02 6.32 9.88
C LEU A 624 7.00 7.51 9.78
N PRO A 625 8.23 7.36 9.24
CA PRO A 625 9.15 8.47 9.00
C PRO A 625 8.91 9.16 7.65
N ALA A 626 9.02 10.48 7.64
CA ALA A 626 8.98 11.31 6.43
C ALA A 626 10.35 11.34 5.72
N ILE A 627 10.33 11.33 4.38
CA ILE A 627 11.51 11.45 3.52
C ILE A 627 11.46 12.80 2.79
N ALA A 628 12.55 13.57 2.86
CA ALA A 628 12.72 14.82 2.12
C ALA A 628 13.52 14.59 0.82
N PRO A 629 13.14 15.19 -0.31
CA PRO A 629 13.88 15.07 -1.57
C PRO A 629 14.93 16.18 -1.74
N SER A 630 16.08 15.87 -2.36
CA SER A 630 17.05 16.87 -2.81
C SER A 630 16.97 17.09 -4.32
N ASP A 631 17.02 18.37 -4.69
CA ASP A 631 16.75 18.91 -6.03
C ASP A 631 17.97 18.83 -6.96
N SER A 632 17.70 18.58 -8.25
CA SER A 632 18.43 19.06 -9.44
C SER A 632 19.05 18.07 -10.44
N MET A 633 19.09 16.74 -10.21
CA MET A 633 19.43 15.76 -11.29
C MET A 633 18.46 14.58 -11.45
N ILE A 634 17.39 14.49 -10.66
CA ILE A 634 16.53 13.29 -10.50
C ILE A 634 15.20 13.37 -11.29
N GLN A 635 14.84 14.55 -11.80
CA GLN A 635 13.44 14.83 -12.19
C GLN A 635 12.92 13.99 -13.37
N VAL A 636 13.77 13.67 -14.36
CA VAL A 636 13.33 12.97 -15.59
C VAL A 636 13.02 11.49 -15.35
N ASP A 637 13.67 10.81 -14.38
CA ASP A 637 13.35 9.42 -14.03
C ASP A 637 12.32 9.30 -12.90
N LEU A 638 12.22 10.30 -12.01
CA LEU A 638 11.23 10.31 -10.94
C LEU A 638 9.81 10.52 -11.48
N ASP A 639 9.60 11.42 -12.45
CA ASP A 639 8.28 11.62 -13.06
C ASP A 639 7.78 10.34 -13.73
N ARG A 640 8.68 9.61 -14.37
CA ARG A 640 8.39 8.31 -14.97
C ARG A 640 8.09 7.27 -13.91
N ALA A 641 8.87 7.19 -12.84
CA ALA A 641 8.61 6.27 -11.73
C ALA A 641 7.29 6.58 -11.00
N ILE A 642 6.92 7.85 -10.86
CA ILE A 642 5.63 8.29 -10.31
C ILE A 642 4.48 7.94 -11.26
N PHE A 643 4.65 8.13 -12.57
CA PHE A 643 3.66 7.78 -13.59
C PHE A 643 3.45 6.26 -13.71
N GLU A 644 4.54 5.48 -13.73
CA GLU A 644 4.50 4.02 -13.81
C GLU A 644 4.09 3.38 -12.48
N GLY A 645 4.41 4.03 -11.35
CA GLY A 645 4.02 3.60 -10.01
C GLY A 645 2.59 3.96 -9.62
N ALA A 646 1.93 4.89 -10.33
CA ALA A 646 0.53 5.22 -10.10
C ALA A 646 -0.40 4.08 -10.53
N ALA A 647 -1.43 3.83 -9.73
CA ALA A 647 -2.38 2.76 -9.93
C ALA A 647 -3.10 2.95 -11.26
N LYS A 648 -2.98 1.94 -12.11
CA LYS A 648 -3.68 1.87 -13.39
C LYS A 648 -5.13 1.45 -13.16
N LEU A 649 -5.97 2.40 -12.75
CA LEU A 649 -7.40 2.16 -12.51
C LEU A 649 -8.20 2.09 -13.80
N ARG A 650 -7.73 2.80 -14.83
CA ARG A 650 -8.30 2.78 -16.17
C ARG A 650 -7.37 2.05 -17.12
N ALA A 651 -7.96 1.26 -18.03
CA ALA A 651 -7.19 0.59 -19.07
C ALA A 651 -6.58 1.60 -20.04
N GLU A 652 -7.30 2.71 -20.28
CA GLU A 652 -6.98 3.75 -21.23
C GLU A 652 -6.05 4.82 -20.63
N GLU A 653 -4.87 5.01 -21.22
CA GLU A 653 -4.08 6.24 -21.06
C GLU A 653 -4.64 7.36 -21.94
N VAL A 654 -4.64 8.59 -21.44
CA VAL A 654 -5.08 9.77 -22.19
C VAL A 654 -3.86 10.62 -22.53
N VAL A 655 -3.58 10.77 -23.82
CA VAL A 655 -2.52 11.65 -24.31
C VAL A 655 -3.14 12.98 -24.72
N ILE A 656 -2.62 14.09 -24.23
CA ILE A 656 -3.12 15.42 -24.53
C ILE A 656 -1.98 16.26 -25.13
N PHE A 657 -2.10 16.63 -26.40
CA PHE A 657 -1.21 17.60 -27.04
C PHE A 657 -1.79 19.00 -26.87
N ALA A 658 -1.07 19.91 -26.22
CA ALA A 658 -1.56 21.24 -25.86
C ALA A 658 -0.54 22.35 -26.12
N SER A 659 -1.04 23.56 -26.34
CA SER A 659 -0.22 24.75 -26.57
C SER A 659 0.32 25.38 -25.29
N ARG A 660 -0.27 25.08 -24.12
CA ARG A 660 0.09 25.64 -22.82
C ARG A 660 0.37 24.53 -21.81
N ALA A 661 1.29 24.81 -20.89
CA ALA A 661 1.60 23.95 -19.74
C ALA A 661 0.36 23.70 -18.86
N PHE A 662 0.32 22.53 -18.25
CA PHE A 662 -0.75 22.12 -17.34
C PHE A 662 -0.90 23.06 -16.14
N GLU A 663 0.20 23.69 -15.71
CA GLU A 663 0.30 24.64 -14.59
C GLU A 663 0.09 26.12 -14.98
N SER A 664 -0.08 26.45 -16.27
CA SER A 664 -0.17 27.86 -16.69
C SER A 664 -1.34 28.61 -16.02
N LEU A 665 -1.11 29.88 -15.64
CA LEU A 665 -2.04 30.70 -14.84
C LEU A 665 -3.48 30.65 -15.38
N GLY A 666 -4.40 30.33 -14.46
CA GLY A 666 -5.83 30.21 -14.71
C GLY A 666 -6.20 28.77 -15.06
N GLU A 667 -6.75 28.06 -14.08
CA GLU A 667 -7.26 26.69 -14.13
C GLU A 667 -8.42 26.49 -15.13
N HIS A 668 -8.36 27.04 -16.34
CA HIS A 668 -9.56 27.28 -17.14
C HIS A 668 -9.42 26.95 -18.63
N HIS A 669 -8.21 26.64 -19.13
CA HIS A 669 -8.10 26.17 -20.50
C HIS A 669 -8.51 24.70 -20.63
N ARG A 670 -9.26 24.40 -21.69
CA ARG A 670 -9.95 23.14 -21.96
C ARG A 670 -9.07 21.88 -21.85
N ALA A 671 -7.85 21.93 -22.39
CA ALA A 671 -6.92 20.79 -22.34
C ALA A 671 -6.53 20.38 -20.91
N ALA A 672 -6.22 21.34 -20.02
CA ALA A 672 -5.88 21.04 -18.63
C ALA A 672 -7.12 20.60 -17.83
N GLN A 673 -8.30 21.14 -18.14
CA GLN A 673 -9.54 20.70 -17.49
C GLN A 673 -9.89 19.25 -17.81
N LEU A 674 -9.72 18.83 -19.07
CA LEU A 674 -9.86 17.42 -19.46
C LEU A 674 -8.77 16.54 -18.84
N ALA A 675 -7.52 17.03 -18.75
CA ALA A 675 -6.45 16.31 -18.06
C ALA A 675 -6.78 16.06 -16.58
N ARG A 676 -7.30 17.08 -15.89
CA ARG A 676 -7.71 16.98 -14.47
C ARG A 676 -8.89 16.03 -14.29
N ALA A 677 -9.90 16.14 -15.14
CA ALA A 677 -11.02 15.19 -15.16
C ALA A 677 -10.52 13.76 -15.37
N ALA A 678 -9.54 13.55 -16.27
CA ALA A 678 -8.97 12.23 -16.54
C ALA A 678 -8.20 11.68 -15.34
N LEU A 679 -7.35 12.48 -14.70
CA LEU A 679 -6.62 12.08 -13.49
C LEU A 679 -7.60 11.74 -12.35
N SER A 680 -8.62 12.57 -12.12
CA SER A 680 -9.65 12.30 -11.12
C SER A 680 -10.39 11.00 -11.40
N ALA A 681 -10.75 10.73 -12.66
CA ALA A 681 -11.39 9.49 -13.11
C ALA A 681 -10.46 8.26 -13.13
N GLY A 682 -9.21 8.38 -12.65
CA GLY A 682 -8.26 7.29 -12.53
C GLY A 682 -7.50 6.94 -13.82
N HIS A 683 -7.56 7.80 -14.84
CA HIS A 683 -6.69 7.67 -16.02
C HIS A 683 -5.28 8.13 -15.71
N ARG A 684 -4.31 7.48 -16.36
CA ARG A 684 -2.96 8.05 -16.48
C ARG A 684 -2.94 9.00 -17.68
N VAL A 685 -2.35 10.17 -17.48
CA VAL A 685 -2.35 11.25 -18.46
C VAL A 685 -0.93 11.55 -18.91
N ILE A 686 -0.70 11.53 -20.22
CA ILE A 686 0.54 12.03 -20.83
C ILE A 686 0.22 13.39 -21.44
N TYR A 687 0.72 14.45 -20.82
CA TYR A 687 0.44 15.82 -21.22
C TYR A 687 1.64 16.40 -21.98
N VAL A 688 1.49 16.58 -23.28
CA VAL A 688 2.56 16.98 -24.20
C VAL A 688 2.39 18.45 -24.61
N THR A 689 3.37 19.29 -24.31
CA THR A 689 3.37 20.70 -24.70
C THR A 689 4.38 21.01 -25.80
N LYS A 690 4.16 22.12 -26.51
CA LYS A 690 5.10 22.58 -27.54
C LYS A 690 6.39 23.20 -26.95
N ASP A 691 6.28 24.02 -25.90
CA ASP A 691 7.41 24.72 -25.26
C ASP A 691 7.27 24.76 -23.71
N GLN A 692 8.39 24.73 -22.97
CA GLN A 692 8.44 24.79 -21.49
C GLN A 692 8.32 26.21 -20.87
N LYS A 693 8.15 27.26 -21.68
CA LYS A 693 8.44 28.66 -21.26
C LYS A 693 7.41 29.35 -20.34
N ASP A 694 6.36 28.67 -19.87
CA ASP A 694 5.29 29.27 -19.05
C ASP A 694 5.28 28.75 -17.59
N VAL A 695 6.44 28.47 -16.99
CA VAL A 695 6.52 28.23 -15.54
C VAL A 695 6.60 29.58 -14.84
N LEU A 696 5.48 30.03 -14.27
CA LEU A 696 5.51 31.13 -13.31
C LEU A 696 6.26 30.69 -12.06
N SER A 697 7.42 31.32 -11.88
CA SER A 697 8.29 31.20 -10.72
C SER A 697 7.52 31.44 -9.43
N GLY A 698 7.55 30.48 -8.50
CA GLY A 698 7.13 30.74 -7.12
C GLY A 698 7.04 29.51 -6.21
N LEU A 699 6.34 28.46 -6.63
CA LEU A 699 6.14 27.23 -5.87
C LEU A 699 5.98 26.09 -6.88
N ALA A 700 6.89 25.11 -6.90
CA ALA A 700 6.69 23.90 -7.71
C ALA A 700 5.50 23.13 -7.12
N PRO A 701 4.35 23.03 -7.81
CA PRO A 701 3.26 22.20 -7.30
C PRO A 701 3.74 20.76 -7.24
N GLN A 702 3.37 20.01 -6.20
CA GLN A 702 3.50 18.56 -6.24
C GLN A 702 2.75 18.05 -7.48
N ARG A 703 3.46 17.37 -8.38
CA ARG A 703 2.85 16.84 -9.61
C ARG A 703 1.88 15.72 -9.24
N PRO A 704 0.64 15.72 -9.79
CA PRO A 704 -0.31 14.65 -9.53
C PRO A 704 0.26 13.30 -9.95
N ALA A 705 0.12 12.27 -9.10
CA ALA A 705 0.51 10.92 -9.51
C ALA A 705 -0.34 10.47 -10.72
N GLY A 706 0.28 9.79 -11.67
CA GLY A 706 -0.34 9.41 -12.94
C GLY A 706 -0.31 10.49 -14.03
N LEU A 707 0.25 11.68 -13.77
CA LEU A 707 0.54 12.69 -14.79
C LEU A 707 2.01 12.60 -15.24
N LEU A 708 2.24 12.40 -16.52
CA LEU A 708 3.56 12.54 -17.15
C LEU A 708 3.56 13.74 -18.09
N GLN A 709 4.37 14.74 -17.80
CA GLN A 709 4.52 15.91 -18.66
C GLN A 709 5.71 15.75 -19.59
N MET A 710 5.51 16.09 -20.86
CA MET A 710 6.55 15.98 -21.89
C MET A 710 6.49 17.19 -22.81
N THR A 711 7.59 17.45 -23.49
CA THR A 711 7.69 18.45 -24.56
C THR A 711 7.76 17.76 -25.91
N LEU A 712 7.13 18.34 -26.92
CA LEU A 712 7.18 17.85 -28.30
C LEU A 712 8.61 17.78 -28.85
N SER A 713 9.50 18.68 -28.40
CA SER A 713 10.92 18.69 -28.77
C SER A 713 11.69 17.45 -28.31
N ASP A 714 11.32 16.89 -27.16
CA ASP A 714 12.05 15.80 -26.48
C ASP A 714 11.30 14.46 -26.55
N LEU A 715 10.20 14.43 -27.29
CA LEU A 715 9.35 13.27 -27.50
C LEU A 715 9.66 12.63 -28.85
N SER A 716 9.83 11.31 -28.87
CA SER A 716 9.84 10.52 -30.10
C SER A 716 8.55 9.69 -30.17
N VAL A 717 8.12 9.34 -31.40
CA VAL A 717 6.94 8.48 -31.61
C VAL A 717 7.10 7.16 -30.84
N THR A 718 8.25 6.50 -30.96
CA THR A 718 8.52 5.24 -30.24
C THR A 718 8.42 5.41 -28.71
N LYS A 719 8.94 6.51 -28.16
CA LYS A 719 8.89 6.79 -26.72
C LYS A 719 7.47 7.04 -26.22
N LEU A 720 6.63 7.74 -26.99
CA LEU A 720 5.22 7.93 -26.62
C LEU A 720 4.50 6.57 -26.61
N PHE A 721 4.56 5.83 -27.73
CA PHE A 721 3.78 4.61 -27.89
C PHE A 721 4.33 3.42 -27.08
N SER A 722 5.54 3.50 -26.49
CA SER A 722 5.98 2.52 -25.48
C SER A 722 5.25 2.67 -24.14
N LEU A 723 4.58 3.80 -23.90
CA LEU A 723 3.84 4.09 -22.67
C LEU A 723 2.33 3.88 -22.82
N LEU A 724 1.85 3.61 -24.04
CA LEU A 724 0.43 3.51 -24.38
C LEU A 724 -0.03 2.06 -24.50
N SER A 725 -1.25 1.81 -24.07
CA SER A 725 -1.98 0.58 -24.34
C SER A 725 -2.74 0.64 -25.67
N GLU A 726 -3.31 -0.48 -26.10
CA GLU A 726 -4.17 -0.57 -27.28
C GLU A 726 -5.52 0.17 -27.13
N HIS A 727 -5.84 0.64 -25.92
CA HIS A 727 -7.06 1.40 -25.64
C HIS A 727 -6.79 2.89 -25.39
N SER A 728 -5.54 3.34 -25.53
CA SER A 728 -5.19 4.74 -25.30
C SER A 728 -5.88 5.69 -26.30
N VAL A 729 -6.15 6.91 -25.83
CA VAL A 729 -6.82 7.94 -26.62
C VAL A 729 -5.93 9.17 -26.73
N LEU A 730 -5.83 9.73 -27.94
CA LEU A 730 -5.08 10.96 -28.21
C LEU A 730 -6.04 12.14 -28.38
N LEU A 731 -5.89 13.18 -27.58
CA LEU A 731 -6.60 14.45 -27.66
C LEU A 731 -5.62 15.53 -28.14
N ASN A 732 -5.77 15.96 -29.39
CA ASN A 732 -4.90 16.96 -29.99
C ASN A 732 -5.55 18.34 -29.98
N PHE A 733 -4.96 19.30 -29.27
CA PHE A 733 -5.32 20.72 -29.27
C PHE A 733 -4.32 21.58 -30.04
N LEU A 734 -3.41 20.96 -30.81
CA LEU A 734 -2.38 21.64 -31.59
C LEU A 734 -2.65 21.52 -33.10
N LEU A 735 -2.75 22.67 -33.78
CA LEU A 735 -2.63 22.76 -35.23
C LEU A 735 -1.16 22.97 -35.61
N ASP A 736 -0.37 21.90 -35.49
CA ASP A 736 1.07 21.93 -35.74
C ASP A 736 1.52 20.71 -36.56
N PRO A 737 2.37 20.86 -37.59
CA PRO A 737 2.87 19.71 -38.34
C PRO A 737 3.66 18.71 -37.47
N ALA A 738 4.26 19.13 -36.35
CA ALA A 738 5.04 18.27 -35.47
C ALA A 738 4.21 17.13 -34.83
N VAL A 739 2.89 17.26 -34.74
CA VAL A 739 2.03 16.18 -34.20
C VAL A 739 1.68 15.11 -35.23
N LEU A 740 1.89 15.35 -36.53
CA LEU A 740 1.51 14.42 -37.61
C LEU A 740 2.08 13.01 -37.47
N PRO A 741 3.37 12.81 -37.12
CA PRO A 741 3.93 11.47 -36.97
C PRO A 741 3.21 10.65 -35.89
N TYR A 742 2.77 11.31 -34.81
CA TYR A 742 2.06 10.66 -33.71
C TYR A 742 0.65 10.26 -34.12
N LEU A 743 -0.07 11.15 -34.83
CA LEU A 743 -1.40 10.85 -35.34
C LEU A 743 -1.38 9.74 -36.40
N GLN A 744 -0.39 9.76 -37.30
CA GLN A 744 -0.18 8.67 -38.27
C GLN A 744 0.05 7.33 -37.60
N TYR A 745 0.87 7.31 -36.55
CA TYR A 745 1.17 6.07 -35.83
C TYR A 745 -0.02 5.59 -34.97
N ALA A 746 -0.77 6.51 -34.36
CA ALA A 746 -2.04 6.16 -33.69
C ALA A 746 -3.04 5.54 -34.67
N GLN A 747 -3.19 6.14 -35.85
CA GLN A 747 -4.05 5.62 -36.91
C GLN A 747 -3.63 4.21 -37.36
N SER A 748 -2.33 3.95 -37.54
CA SER A 748 -1.84 2.62 -37.94
C SER A 748 -2.03 1.54 -36.85
N ARG A 749 -2.17 1.95 -35.59
CA ARG A 749 -2.49 1.08 -34.44
C ARG A 749 -3.99 0.96 -34.15
N GLY A 750 -4.84 1.67 -34.89
CA GLY A 750 -6.29 1.70 -34.64
C GLY A 750 -6.70 2.48 -33.38
N LEU A 751 -5.81 3.33 -32.86
CA LEU A 751 -6.10 4.14 -31.67
C LEU A 751 -6.98 5.34 -32.03
N LYS A 752 -7.88 5.70 -31.10
CA LYS A 752 -8.75 6.87 -31.27
C LYS A 752 -7.93 8.15 -31.09
N SER A 753 -8.00 9.02 -32.09
CA SER A 753 -7.38 10.33 -32.04
C SER A 753 -8.38 11.42 -32.42
N TYR A 754 -8.39 12.48 -31.64
CA TYR A 754 -9.32 13.59 -31.79
C TYR A 754 -8.55 14.89 -32.02
N LEU A 755 -9.00 15.72 -32.95
CA LEU A 755 -8.50 17.09 -33.11
C LEU A 755 -9.54 18.08 -32.62
N ASP A 756 -9.26 18.76 -31.52
CA ASP A 756 -10.09 19.85 -31.03
C ASP A 756 -9.80 21.12 -31.84
N THR A 757 -10.86 21.66 -32.44
CA THR A 757 -10.79 22.82 -33.34
C THR A 757 -11.50 24.04 -32.76
N SER A 758 -11.92 23.97 -31.49
CA SER A 758 -12.72 25.01 -30.81
C SER A 758 -12.02 26.37 -30.79
N ALA A 759 -10.69 26.38 -30.75
CA ALA A 759 -9.88 27.61 -30.77
C ALA A 759 -9.66 28.19 -32.18
N CYS A 760 -9.95 27.43 -33.24
CA CYS A 760 -9.48 27.72 -34.60
C CYS A 760 -10.61 27.92 -35.62
N LEU A 761 -11.83 27.44 -35.33
CA LEU A 761 -13.01 27.61 -36.20
C LEU A 761 -13.63 29.01 -36.16
N THR A 762 -13.06 29.93 -35.37
CA THR A 762 -13.41 31.35 -35.42
C THR A 762 -12.88 32.05 -36.67
N ASP A 763 -11.89 31.46 -37.38
CA ASP A 763 -11.35 31.95 -38.65
C ASP A 763 -11.52 30.90 -39.78
N PRO A 764 -12.44 31.13 -40.75
CA PRO A 764 -12.69 30.23 -41.87
C PRO A 764 -11.45 29.85 -42.70
N ARG A 765 -10.41 30.70 -42.69
CA ARG A 765 -9.18 30.49 -43.49
C ARG A 765 -8.33 29.35 -42.95
N VAL A 766 -8.49 28.98 -41.67
CA VAL A 766 -7.70 27.92 -41.03
C VAL A 766 -8.10 26.54 -41.57
N VAL A 767 -9.39 26.32 -41.83
CA VAL A 767 -9.94 25.05 -42.33
C VAL A 767 -9.50 24.76 -43.76
N SER A 768 -9.21 25.81 -44.55
CA SER A 768 -8.71 25.69 -45.93
C SER A 768 -7.19 25.50 -46.04
N THR A 769 -6.47 25.32 -44.94
CA THR A 769 -5.01 25.14 -44.98
C THR A 769 -4.63 23.69 -45.31
N PRO A 770 -3.56 23.45 -46.09
CA PRO A 770 -3.05 22.09 -46.34
C PRO A 770 -2.71 21.32 -45.06
N LEU A 771 -2.25 22.03 -44.02
CA LEU A 771 -1.97 21.44 -42.71
C LEU A 771 -3.23 20.87 -42.06
N PHE A 772 -4.35 21.60 -42.12
CA PHE A 772 -5.62 21.16 -41.56
C PHE A 772 -6.10 19.88 -42.24
N GLU A 773 -6.06 19.82 -43.57
CA GLU A 773 -6.41 18.61 -44.34
C GLU A 773 -5.49 17.43 -43.99
N MET A 774 -4.19 17.67 -43.87
CA MET A 774 -3.24 16.64 -43.47
C MET A 774 -3.54 16.07 -42.09
N LEU A 775 -3.80 16.92 -41.08
CA LEU A 775 -4.18 16.48 -39.74
C LEU A 775 -5.52 15.74 -39.75
N ALA A 776 -6.51 16.27 -40.47
CA ALA A 776 -7.83 15.66 -40.61
C ALA A 776 -7.77 14.24 -41.17
N SER A 777 -6.86 13.98 -42.12
CA SER A 777 -6.68 12.64 -42.70
C SER A 777 -6.14 11.58 -41.72
N LYS A 778 -5.65 12.01 -40.54
CA LYS A 778 -4.95 11.16 -39.55
C LYS A 778 -5.68 11.01 -38.23
N ILE A 779 -6.88 11.58 -38.11
CA ILE A 779 -7.70 11.53 -36.89
C ILE A 779 -8.94 10.66 -37.05
N SER A 780 -9.50 10.22 -35.92
CA SER A 780 -10.77 9.51 -35.86
C SER A 780 -11.97 10.44 -35.93
N ALA A 781 -11.89 11.61 -35.29
CA ALA A 781 -12.95 12.61 -35.31
C ALA A 781 -12.44 14.01 -34.94
N PHE A 782 -13.16 15.03 -35.37
CA PHE A 782 -13.01 16.39 -34.88
C PHE A 782 -13.81 16.61 -33.60
N CYS A 783 -13.30 17.47 -32.73
CA CYS A 783 -14.03 17.98 -31.57
C CYS A 783 -14.27 19.48 -31.74
N VAL A 784 -15.51 19.90 -31.50
CA VAL A 784 -15.94 21.30 -31.56
C VAL A 784 -16.79 21.64 -30.34
N ASN A 785 -16.88 22.92 -30.00
CA ASN A 785 -17.59 23.42 -28.83
C ASN A 785 -19.06 23.82 -29.08
N SER A 786 -19.56 23.76 -30.32
CA SER A 786 -20.94 24.10 -30.67
C SER A 786 -21.49 23.26 -31.82
N THR A 787 -22.82 23.04 -31.83
CA THR A 787 -23.53 22.33 -32.90
C THR A 787 -23.42 23.06 -34.24
N LYS A 788 -23.39 24.39 -34.23
CA LYS A 788 -23.19 25.20 -35.43
C LYS A 788 -21.78 25.05 -36.01
N ALA A 789 -20.75 25.02 -35.16
CA ALA A 789 -19.39 24.68 -35.59
C ALA A 789 -19.31 23.24 -36.12
N ALA A 790 -20.07 22.30 -35.53
CA ALA A 790 -20.15 20.92 -36.00
C ALA A 790 -20.75 20.83 -37.40
N GLY A 791 -21.88 21.52 -37.63
CA GLY A 791 -22.54 21.60 -38.93
C GLY A 791 -21.68 22.29 -39.98
N TYR A 792 -20.96 23.36 -39.62
CA TYR A 792 -19.99 23.99 -40.49
C TYR A 792 -18.90 22.98 -40.89
N LEU A 793 -18.18 22.41 -39.93
CA LEU A 793 -17.05 21.53 -40.23
C LEU A 793 -17.45 20.24 -40.96
N GLY A 794 -18.61 19.67 -40.61
CA GLY A 794 -19.16 18.50 -41.29
C GLY A 794 -19.56 18.76 -42.75
N ALA A 795 -19.80 20.02 -43.14
CA ALA A 795 -20.01 20.39 -44.53
C ALA A 795 -18.70 20.49 -45.34
N PHE A 796 -17.55 20.66 -44.68
CA PHE A 796 -16.24 20.78 -45.33
C PHE A 796 -15.43 19.47 -45.35
N ASN A 797 -15.74 18.50 -44.49
CA ASN A 797 -14.96 17.27 -44.36
C ASN A 797 -15.85 16.06 -44.01
N ASN A 798 -15.48 14.88 -44.53
CA ASN A 798 -16.15 13.60 -44.25
C ASN A 798 -15.70 12.93 -42.94
N VAL A 799 -14.72 13.51 -42.22
CA VAL A 799 -14.31 13.03 -40.89
C VAL A 799 -15.44 13.30 -39.88
N PRO A 800 -15.80 12.35 -39.01
CA PRO A 800 -16.83 12.54 -37.99
C PRO A 800 -16.55 13.77 -37.11
N VAL A 801 -17.60 14.52 -36.75
CA VAL A 801 -17.48 15.70 -35.88
C VAL A 801 -18.30 15.48 -34.62
N LEU A 802 -17.63 15.55 -33.47
CA LEU A 802 -18.23 15.45 -32.14
C LEU A 802 -18.40 16.85 -31.55
N CYS A 803 -19.62 17.18 -31.16
CA CYS A 803 -19.92 18.39 -30.41
C CYS A 803 -19.65 18.15 -28.93
N VAL A 804 -18.47 18.52 -28.46
CA VAL A 804 -18.05 18.45 -27.06
C VAL A 804 -17.98 19.89 -26.55
N ALA A 805 -19.08 20.43 -26.04
CA ALA A 805 -19.16 21.83 -25.60
C ALA A 805 -18.19 22.15 -24.46
N THR A 806 -17.97 23.44 -24.18
CA THR A 806 -17.33 23.89 -22.92
C THR A 806 -18.13 23.38 -21.71
N ALA A 807 -17.49 23.33 -20.56
CA ALA A 807 -18.04 22.79 -19.32
C ALA A 807 -17.47 23.53 -18.10
N ALA A 808 -18.05 23.26 -16.93
CA ALA A 808 -17.51 23.69 -15.65
C ALA A 808 -17.08 22.48 -14.79
N SER A 809 -16.19 22.73 -13.83
CA SER A 809 -15.85 21.71 -12.85
C SER A 809 -16.93 21.67 -11.78
N HIS A 810 -17.68 20.57 -11.76
CA HIS A 810 -18.74 20.32 -10.78
C HIS A 810 -18.22 20.19 -9.35
N THR A 811 -16.93 19.88 -9.13
CA THR A 811 -16.29 19.82 -7.79
C THR A 811 -15.76 21.17 -7.34
N TYR A 812 -15.39 22.04 -8.28
CA TYR A 812 -14.89 23.36 -7.98
C TYR A 812 -16.02 24.37 -7.74
N PHE A 813 -17.09 24.28 -8.54
CA PHE A 813 -18.32 25.06 -8.45
C PHE A 813 -19.44 24.18 -7.87
N ASP A 814 -19.39 23.91 -6.57
CA ASP A 814 -20.31 23.01 -5.87
C ASP A 814 -21.20 23.81 -4.91
N ILE A 815 -22.52 23.80 -5.15
CA ILE A 815 -23.51 24.50 -4.30
C ILE A 815 -23.56 24.01 -2.86
N TYR A 816 -23.11 22.78 -2.60
CA TYR A 816 -23.14 22.20 -1.27
C TYR A 816 -21.87 22.49 -0.47
N GLN A 817 -20.87 23.12 -1.08
CA GLN A 817 -19.65 23.54 -0.40
C GLN A 817 -19.86 24.85 0.36
N ASN A 818 -19.35 24.92 1.59
CA ASN A 818 -19.34 26.16 2.36
C ASN A 818 -18.12 27.03 1.97
N TYR A 819 -18.36 28.04 1.15
CA TYR A 819 -17.32 28.97 0.72
C TYR A 819 -17.06 30.05 1.76
N GLN A 820 -15.80 30.30 2.08
CA GLN A 820 -15.41 31.44 2.91
C GLN A 820 -15.65 32.75 2.16
N ILE A 821 -16.07 33.79 2.88
CA ILE A 821 -16.30 35.13 2.28
C ILE A 821 -14.96 35.68 1.77
N PRO A 822 -14.81 35.98 0.47
CA PRO A 822 -13.58 36.53 -0.09
C PRO A 822 -13.21 37.87 0.56
N GLN A 823 -11.91 38.12 0.73
CA GLN A 823 -11.42 39.40 1.28
C GLN A 823 -11.88 40.60 0.45
N GLN A 824 -12.04 40.40 -0.86
CA GLN A 824 -12.52 41.39 -1.83
C GLN A 824 -13.95 41.87 -1.53
N TYR A 825 -14.71 41.13 -0.73
CA TYR A 825 -16.07 41.46 -0.30
C TYR A 825 -16.15 41.99 1.14
N GLN A 826 -15.04 42.01 1.88
CA GLN A 826 -15.05 42.50 3.26
C GLN A 826 -15.37 44.00 3.29
N GLY A 827 -16.52 44.34 3.90
CA GLY A 827 -17.01 45.71 4.01
C GLY A 827 -17.95 46.16 2.89
N ASP A 828 -18.19 45.34 1.85
CA ASP A 828 -19.17 45.62 0.80
C ASP A 828 -20.53 44.96 1.11
N CYS A 829 -21.52 45.78 1.47
CA CYS A 829 -22.91 45.36 1.72
C CYS A 829 -23.86 45.62 0.54
N GLY A 830 -23.36 46.11 -0.60
CA GLY A 830 -24.13 46.34 -1.81
C GLY A 830 -24.39 45.08 -2.63
N VAL A 831 -25.17 45.23 -3.70
CA VAL A 831 -25.47 44.16 -4.68
C VAL A 831 -24.23 43.92 -5.56
N LYS A 832 -23.81 42.66 -5.70
CA LYS A 832 -22.57 42.24 -6.33
C LYS A 832 -22.84 41.41 -7.58
N ALA A 833 -22.32 41.88 -8.71
CA ALA A 833 -22.38 41.18 -9.99
C ALA A 833 -20.99 40.69 -10.40
N ILE A 834 -20.88 39.45 -10.90
CA ILE A 834 -19.63 38.96 -11.48
C ILE A 834 -19.70 38.94 -13.00
N ILE A 835 -18.74 39.57 -13.66
CA ILE A 835 -18.45 39.34 -15.08
C ILE A 835 -17.27 38.37 -15.14
N PHE A 836 -17.55 37.11 -15.45
CA PHE A 836 -16.52 36.06 -15.51
C PHE A 836 -16.12 35.78 -16.96
N ALA A 837 -14.87 36.11 -17.31
CA ALA A 837 -14.31 35.91 -18.65
C ALA A 837 -12.89 35.32 -18.56
N ALA A 838 -12.80 34.03 -18.26
CA ALA A 838 -11.54 33.29 -18.15
C ALA A 838 -10.86 33.08 -19.51
N GLY A 839 -10.11 34.08 -20.00
CA GLY A 839 -9.39 34.02 -21.27
C GLY A 839 -10.23 34.36 -22.50
N GLU A 840 -11.45 34.87 -22.29
CA GLU A 840 -12.44 35.22 -23.31
C GLU A 840 -12.61 36.74 -23.47
N GLU A 841 -11.62 37.56 -23.07
CA GLU A 841 -11.69 39.03 -23.12
C GLU A 841 -12.12 39.56 -24.50
N ALA A 842 -11.61 38.98 -25.58
CA ALA A 842 -11.91 39.39 -26.96
C ALA A 842 -13.38 39.16 -27.37
N SER A 843 -14.09 38.33 -26.61
CA SER A 843 -15.50 38.01 -26.83
C SER A 843 -16.45 38.79 -25.92
N VAL A 844 -15.92 39.60 -24.99
CA VAL A 844 -16.72 40.45 -24.10
C VAL A 844 -17.27 41.67 -24.84
N ASP A 845 -18.56 41.94 -24.70
CA ASP A 845 -19.22 43.16 -25.17
C ASP A 845 -19.04 44.28 -24.15
N TRP A 846 -17.96 45.03 -24.29
CA TRP A 846 -17.61 46.11 -23.38
C TRP A 846 -18.61 47.29 -23.39
N LEU A 847 -19.22 47.56 -24.54
CA LEU A 847 -20.26 48.61 -24.64
C LEU A 847 -21.48 48.22 -23.83
N TYR A 848 -21.85 46.93 -23.85
CA TYR A 848 -22.91 46.42 -23.00
C TYR A 848 -22.56 46.55 -21.51
N VAL A 849 -21.33 46.19 -21.11
CA VAL A 849 -20.86 46.34 -19.72
C VAL A 849 -20.95 47.80 -19.25
N GLU A 850 -20.51 48.74 -20.07
CA GLU A 850 -20.55 50.17 -19.75
C GLU A 850 -21.98 50.69 -19.59
N ARG A 851 -22.90 50.27 -20.47
CA ARG A 851 -24.31 50.67 -20.40
C ARG A 851 -25.02 50.09 -19.19
N ILE A 852 -24.89 48.78 -18.95
CA ILE A 852 -25.59 48.12 -17.84
C ILE A 852 -25.05 48.57 -16.48
N ALA A 853 -23.74 48.84 -16.37
CA ALA A 853 -23.15 49.42 -15.17
C ALA A 853 -23.65 50.85 -14.93
N GLY A 854 -23.77 51.67 -15.98
CA GLY A 854 -24.29 53.04 -15.88
C GLY A 854 -25.77 53.12 -15.49
N LEU A 855 -26.59 52.14 -15.91
CA LEU A 855 -28.01 52.06 -15.55
C LEU A 855 -28.27 51.50 -14.15
N ASN A 856 -27.27 50.87 -13.52
CA ASN A 856 -27.40 50.22 -12.22
C ASN A 856 -26.28 50.68 -11.25
N PRO A 857 -26.25 51.96 -10.86
CA PRO A 857 -25.20 52.51 -9.98
C PRO A 857 -25.19 51.90 -8.58
N GLN A 858 -26.28 51.24 -8.16
CA GLN A 858 -26.42 50.51 -6.90
C GLN A 858 -25.73 49.13 -6.90
N VAL A 859 -25.26 48.66 -8.06
CA VAL A 859 -24.61 47.36 -8.23
C VAL A 859 -23.11 47.56 -8.45
N THR A 860 -22.30 46.82 -7.70
CA THR A 860 -20.86 46.69 -7.93
C THR A 860 -20.59 45.54 -8.89
N PHE A 861 -20.00 45.81 -10.05
CA PHE A 861 -19.65 44.82 -11.06
C PHE A 861 -18.18 44.44 -10.93
N TYR A 862 -17.88 43.21 -10.50
CA TYR A 862 -16.53 42.70 -10.41
C TYR A 862 -16.14 41.96 -11.70
N LEU A 863 -15.05 42.40 -12.33
CA LEU A 863 -14.47 41.70 -13.47
C LEU A 863 -13.50 40.63 -12.98
N LEU A 864 -13.81 39.37 -13.26
CA LEU A 864 -12.98 38.21 -12.93
C LEU A 864 -12.47 37.57 -14.23
N GLY A 865 -11.17 37.66 -14.49
CA GLY A 865 -10.62 37.23 -15.78
C GLY A 865 -9.21 37.76 -16.01
N LEU A 866 -8.65 37.42 -17.17
CA LEU A 866 -7.42 37.98 -17.68
C LEU A 866 -7.78 39.12 -18.62
N PHE A 867 -7.67 40.37 -18.14
CA PHE A 867 -8.01 41.57 -18.91
C PHE A 867 -6.78 42.45 -19.09
N ASN A 868 -6.51 42.88 -20.33
CA ASN A 868 -5.41 43.76 -20.70
C ASN A 868 -5.91 45.14 -21.21
N ARG A 869 -6.98 45.65 -20.60
CA ARG A 869 -7.61 46.91 -21.02
C ARG A 869 -6.99 48.13 -20.32
N SER A 870 -6.75 49.20 -21.09
CA SER A 870 -6.26 50.50 -20.61
C SER A 870 -7.34 51.58 -20.50
N GLU A 871 -8.56 51.28 -20.95
CA GLU A 871 -9.70 52.21 -21.00
C GLU A 871 -10.35 52.39 -19.62
N LYS A 872 -10.91 53.58 -19.38
CA LYS A 872 -11.51 53.95 -18.09
C LYS A 872 -12.92 53.39 -17.97
N LEU A 873 -13.11 52.38 -17.11
CA LEU A 873 -14.41 51.78 -16.80
C LEU A 873 -15.26 52.66 -15.87
N PRO A 874 -16.60 52.49 -15.83
CA PRO A 874 -17.47 53.14 -14.86
C PRO A 874 -17.04 52.89 -13.41
N GLY A 875 -17.30 53.85 -12.50
CA GLY A 875 -16.78 53.81 -11.12
C GLY A 875 -17.30 52.67 -10.25
N ASN A 876 -18.40 52.02 -10.65
CA ASN A 876 -18.96 50.83 -10.01
C ASN A 876 -18.51 49.51 -10.68
N VAL A 877 -17.51 49.56 -11.57
CA VAL A 877 -16.88 48.37 -12.16
C VAL A 877 -15.48 48.20 -11.56
N VAL A 878 -15.27 47.09 -10.86
CA VAL A 878 -14.04 46.77 -10.13
C VAL A 878 -13.31 45.62 -10.83
N VAL A 879 -12.10 45.87 -11.32
CA VAL A 879 -11.26 44.81 -11.90
C VAL A 879 -10.58 44.03 -10.78
N LEU A 880 -10.87 42.74 -10.68
CA LEU A 880 -10.22 41.89 -9.69
C LEU A 880 -8.81 41.49 -10.16
N PRO A 881 -7.82 41.40 -9.26
CA PRO A 881 -6.50 40.87 -9.58
C PRO A 881 -6.59 39.46 -10.18
N LYS A 882 -5.67 39.13 -11.10
CA LYS A 882 -5.64 37.83 -11.79
C LYS A 882 -5.56 36.63 -10.83
N GLU A 883 -4.96 36.83 -9.65
CA GLU A 883 -4.82 35.83 -8.59
C GLU A 883 -6.18 35.40 -8.01
N CYS A 884 -7.21 36.25 -8.15
CA CYS A 884 -8.57 35.94 -7.74
C CYS A 884 -9.20 34.80 -8.55
N LEU A 885 -8.64 34.44 -9.71
CA LEU A 885 -9.08 33.27 -10.48
C LEU A 885 -8.94 31.96 -9.68
N ASN A 886 -7.96 31.89 -8.77
CA ASN A 886 -7.73 30.72 -7.91
C ASN A 886 -8.82 30.52 -6.83
N ILE A 887 -9.67 31.53 -6.62
CA ILE A 887 -10.80 31.50 -5.67
C ILE A 887 -12.10 31.93 -6.37
N ALA A 888 -12.17 31.74 -7.69
CA ALA A 888 -13.32 32.13 -8.52
C ALA A 888 -14.64 31.53 -8.03
N ASN A 889 -14.60 30.31 -7.51
CA ASN A 889 -15.76 29.64 -6.90
C ASN A 889 -16.32 30.42 -5.70
N ALA A 890 -15.49 30.80 -4.74
CA ALA A 890 -15.90 31.56 -3.57
C ALA A 890 -16.41 32.96 -3.94
N ILE A 891 -15.76 33.62 -4.90
CA ILE A 891 -16.18 34.92 -5.44
C ILE A 891 -17.57 34.80 -6.06
N ILE A 892 -17.78 33.83 -6.95
CA ILE A 892 -19.09 33.63 -7.60
C ILE A 892 -20.15 33.20 -6.57
N ALA A 893 -19.81 32.32 -5.62
CA ALA A 893 -20.74 31.84 -4.60
C ALA A 893 -21.26 32.95 -3.66
N HIS A 894 -20.46 33.99 -3.40
CA HIS A 894 -20.85 35.15 -2.58
C HIS A 894 -21.37 36.34 -3.41
N SER A 895 -21.54 36.15 -4.73
CA SER A 895 -22.18 37.14 -5.60
C SER A 895 -23.70 37.00 -5.64
N ASP A 896 -24.40 38.07 -6.01
CA ASP A 896 -25.86 38.06 -6.16
C ASP A 896 -26.27 37.48 -7.52
N PHE A 897 -25.51 37.80 -8.58
CA PHE A 897 -25.72 37.25 -9.92
C PHE A 897 -24.45 37.35 -10.80
N LEU A 898 -24.45 36.60 -11.90
CA LEU A 898 -23.43 36.70 -12.94
C LEU A 898 -23.95 37.45 -14.16
N LEU A 899 -23.07 38.24 -14.75
CA LEU A 899 -23.27 38.86 -16.04
C LEU A 899 -22.37 38.19 -17.08
N SER A 900 -22.96 37.86 -18.22
CA SER A 900 -22.38 37.19 -19.37
C SER A 900 -22.52 38.09 -20.61
N PRO A 901 -21.73 39.18 -20.72
CA PRO A 901 -21.87 40.17 -21.77
C PRO A 901 -20.99 39.78 -22.97
N PHE A 902 -21.51 39.06 -23.94
CA PHE A 902 -20.75 38.54 -25.09
C PHE A 902 -21.16 39.18 -26.43
N LEU A 903 -20.19 39.31 -27.33
CA LEU A 903 -20.42 39.75 -28.71
C LEU A 903 -21.26 38.71 -29.47
N LYS A 904 -22.20 39.18 -30.30
CA LYS A 904 -23.05 38.32 -31.14
C LYS A 904 -22.25 37.42 -32.08
N SER A 905 -21.09 37.87 -32.55
CA SER A 905 -20.17 37.09 -33.39
C SER A 905 -19.49 35.93 -32.62
N ALA A 906 -19.34 36.05 -31.30
CA ALA A 906 -18.71 35.04 -30.46
C ALA A 906 -19.67 33.87 -30.16
N VAL A 907 -20.93 34.16 -29.82
CA VAL A 907 -21.91 33.16 -29.33
C VAL A 907 -22.44 32.22 -30.44
N GLY A 908 -22.15 32.50 -31.72
CA GLY A 908 -22.53 31.65 -32.84
C GLY A 908 -21.59 30.47 -33.12
N ASN A 909 -20.28 30.65 -32.97
CA ASN A 909 -19.27 29.63 -33.30
C ASN A 909 -18.49 29.14 -32.07
N ALA A 910 -18.40 29.92 -30.99
CA ALA A 910 -17.58 29.61 -29.81
C ALA A 910 -18.34 28.85 -28.69
N GLY A 911 -19.64 28.58 -28.87
CA GLY A 911 -20.44 27.86 -27.87
C GLY A 911 -20.82 28.70 -26.65
N ILE A 912 -21.28 28.03 -25.59
CA ILE A 912 -21.70 28.66 -24.34
C ILE A 912 -20.46 29.04 -23.51
N PRO A 913 -20.36 30.30 -23.06
CA PRO A 913 -19.22 30.76 -22.25
C PRO A 913 -19.08 30.04 -20.91
N GLN A 914 -17.84 29.87 -20.44
CA GLN A 914 -17.57 29.18 -19.16
C GLN A 914 -18.29 29.85 -17.97
N GLY A 915 -18.46 31.18 -18.01
CA GLY A 915 -19.15 31.92 -16.96
C GLY A 915 -20.62 31.56 -16.77
N VAL A 916 -21.29 31.17 -17.85
CA VAL A 916 -22.68 30.70 -17.79
C VAL A 916 -22.76 29.38 -17.04
N TYR A 917 -21.87 28.43 -17.33
CA TYR A 917 -21.79 27.17 -16.62
C TYR A 917 -21.43 27.36 -15.14
N ALA A 918 -20.48 28.24 -14.81
CA ALA A 918 -20.09 28.49 -13.42
C ALA A 918 -21.25 29.06 -12.59
N GLY A 919 -22.00 30.01 -13.13
CA GLY A 919 -23.19 30.56 -12.45
C GLY A 919 -24.31 29.53 -12.33
N ALA A 920 -24.56 28.77 -13.39
CA ALA A 920 -25.49 27.64 -13.37
C ALA A 920 -25.18 26.61 -12.29
N PHE A 921 -23.90 26.23 -12.18
CA PHE A 921 -23.45 25.22 -11.24
C PHE A 921 -23.60 25.69 -9.80
N LEU A 922 -23.45 27.00 -9.52
CA LEU A 922 -23.63 27.62 -8.21
C LEU A 922 -25.06 28.15 -7.95
N ASN A 923 -26.03 27.80 -8.80
CA ASN A 923 -27.41 28.29 -8.74
C ASN A 923 -27.53 29.83 -8.67
N LYS A 924 -26.58 30.54 -9.28
CA LYS A 924 -26.59 32.01 -9.36
C LYS A 924 -27.36 32.46 -10.60
N PRO A 925 -28.22 33.48 -10.52
CA PRO A 925 -28.82 34.07 -11.70
C PRO A 925 -27.76 34.47 -12.73
N VAL A 926 -27.96 34.11 -13.99
CA VAL A 926 -27.07 34.43 -15.10
C VAL A 926 -27.80 35.33 -16.08
N ILE A 927 -27.29 36.54 -16.25
CA ILE A 927 -27.84 37.54 -17.17
C ILE A 927 -26.92 37.62 -18.37
N SER A 928 -27.44 37.47 -19.59
CA SER A 928 -26.61 37.48 -20.80
C SER A 928 -27.13 38.48 -21.84
N SER A 929 -26.18 39.15 -22.50
CA SER A 929 -26.47 40.04 -23.63
C SER A 929 -26.88 39.29 -24.90
N GLN A 930 -26.69 37.96 -24.95
CA GLN A 930 -27.06 37.11 -26.09
C GLN A 930 -28.05 36.04 -25.66
N ALA A 931 -28.95 35.67 -26.57
CA ALA A 931 -29.84 34.55 -26.35
C ALA A 931 -29.01 33.27 -26.41
N ILE A 932 -29.10 32.45 -25.37
CA ILE A 932 -28.47 31.14 -25.31
C ILE A 932 -29.58 30.12 -25.13
N ASP A 933 -29.69 29.20 -26.07
CA ASP A 933 -30.71 28.14 -26.02
C ASP A 933 -30.21 26.98 -25.15
N ILE A 934 -30.63 26.99 -23.88
CA ILE A 934 -30.41 25.90 -22.93
C ILE A 934 -31.76 25.60 -22.27
N PRO A 935 -32.54 24.64 -22.80
CA PRO A 935 -33.89 24.35 -22.32
C PRO A 935 -33.99 23.97 -20.83
N GLN A 936 -32.87 23.54 -20.23
CA GLN A 936 -32.78 23.03 -18.86
C GLN A 936 -32.38 24.12 -17.83
N LEU A 937 -32.03 25.34 -18.26
CA LEU A 937 -31.43 26.36 -17.40
C LEU A 937 -32.45 27.40 -16.93
N ASN A 938 -32.97 27.23 -15.71
CA ASN A 938 -34.05 28.06 -15.17
C ASN A 938 -33.57 29.37 -14.52
N ASN A 939 -32.25 29.54 -14.36
CA ASN A 939 -31.61 30.72 -13.77
C ASN A 939 -30.97 31.62 -14.82
N PHE A 940 -31.50 31.65 -16.04
CA PHE A 940 -30.95 32.41 -17.15
C PHE A 940 -31.91 33.48 -17.65
N LEU A 941 -31.41 34.71 -17.80
CA LEU A 941 -32.14 35.84 -18.36
C LEU A 941 -31.39 36.41 -19.55
N HIS A 942 -32.03 36.37 -20.71
CA HIS A 942 -31.54 37.09 -21.89
C HIS A 942 -31.98 38.55 -21.85
N LEU A 943 -31.02 39.47 -21.85
CA LEU A 943 -31.24 40.91 -21.76
C LEU A 943 -30.43 41.66 -22.84
N PRO A 944 -30.89 41.72 -24.10
CA PRO A 944 -30.06 42.21 -25.22
C PRO A 944 -29.76 43.72 -25.20
N ASP A 945 -30.69 44.55 -24.71
CA ASP A 945 -30.62 46.01 -24.88
C ASP A 945 -30.03 46.78 -23.67
N ALA A 946 -29.49 46.07 -22.67
CA ALA A 946 -29.01 46.62 -21.41
C ALA A 946 -30.03 47.59 -20.78
N GLU A 947 -31.09 47.06 -20.18
CA GLU A 947 -32.05 47.84 -19.36
C GLU A 947 -31.69 47.79 -17.86
N ALA A 948 -32.37 48.59 -17.05
CA ALA A 948 -32.24 48.52 -15.59
C ALA A 948 -32.66 47.13 -15.08
N LEU A 949 -31.88 46.52 -14.19
CA LEU A 949 -32.06 45.14 -13.76
C LEU A 949 -33.35 44.90 -12.96
N GLY A 950 -33.84 45.92 -12.25
CA GLY A 950 -35.02 45.81 -11.38
C GLY A 950 -34.77 44.89 -10.17
N ASP A 951 -35.85 44.36 -9.58
CA ASP A 951 -35.75 43.31 -8.55
C ASP A 951 -35.51 41.94 -9.21
N LEU A 952 -34.34 41.37 -8.96
CA LEU A 952 -33.95 40.07 -9.51
C LEU A 952 -34.82 38.93 -8.95
N ASN A 953 -35.39 39.08 -7.75
CA ASN A 953 -36.25 38.05 -7.15
C ASN A 953 -37.58 37.88 -7.91
N GLU A 954 -38.05 38.90 -8.62
CA GLU A 954 -39.24 38.81 -9.47
C GLU A 954 -38.94 38.17 -10.83
N ARG A 955 -37.68 38.26 -11.30
CA ARG A 955 -37.26 37.81 -12.64
C ARG A 955 -36.80 36.35 -12.69
N PHE A 956 -36.41 35.77 -11.55
CA PHE A 956 -35.94 34.38 -11.47
C PHE A 956 -36.84 33.53 -10.54
N PRO A 957 -37.18 32.29 -10.91
CA PRO A 957 -38.01 31.41 -10.06
C PRO A 957 -37.28 31.04 -8.75
N VAL A 958 -38.06 30.90 -7.65
CA VAL A 958 -37.58 30.75 -6.26
C VAL A 958 -36.80 29.44 -5.99
N VAL A 959 -36.93 28.41 -6.84
CA VAL A 959 -36.24 27.12 -6.65
C VAL A 959 -35.60 26.68 -7.96
N LEU A 960 -34.27 26.69 -8.01
CA LEU A 960 -33.46 26.29 -9.17
C LEU A 960 -32.85 24.91 -8.92
N LYS A 961 -33.26 23.90 -9.69
CA LYS A 961 -32.63 22.58 -9.71
C LYS A 961 -31.87 22.42 -11.02
N ASN A 962 -30.59 22.79 -11.02
CA ASN A 962 -29.71 22.65 -12.19
C ASN A 962 -28.98 21.29 -12.23
N ASP A 963 -29.38 20.31 -11.42
CA ASP A 963 -28.61 19.06 -11.23
C ASP A 963 -28.40 18.28 -12.53
N LEU A 964 -29.46 18.09 -13.34
CA LEU A 964 -29.33 17.41 -14.62
C LEU A 964 -28.38 18.18 -15.56
N PHE A 965 -28.53 19.51 -15.61
CA PHE A 965 -27.64 20.39 -16.36
C PHE A 965 -26.19 20.26 -15.88
N VAL A 966 -25.94 20.24 -14.57
CA VAL A 966 -24.59 20.05 -13.99
C VAL A 966 -24.02 18.69 -14.40
N SER A 967 -24.83 17.63 -14.32
CA SER A 967 -24.43 16.27 -14.68
C SER A 967 -24.02 16.17 -16.14
N GLU A 968 -24.79 16.78 -17.04
CA GLU A 968 -24.57 16.72 -18.48
C GLU A 968 -23.50 17.71 -18.96
N ASN A 969 -23.13 18.71 -18.16
CA ASN A 969 -22.25 19.81 -18.56
C ASN A 969 -20.98 19.96 -17.71
N SER A 970 -20.53 18.86 -17.09
CA SER A 970 -19.28 18.80 -16.35
C SER A 970 -18.08 18.40 -17.24
N TRP A 971 -16.86 18.75 -16.82
CA TRP A 971 -15.65 18.27 -17.51
C TRP A 971 -15.51 16.74 -17.49
N LEU A 972 -16.05 16.08 -16.48
CA LEU A 972 -16.12 14.61 -16.42
C LEU A 972 -17.02 14.08 -17.54
N ALA A 973 -18.20 14.67 -17.74
CA ALA A 973 -19.08 14.29 -18.85
C ALA A 973 -18.43 14.52 -20.22
N ARG A 974 -17.64 15.60 -20.39
CA ARG A 974 -16.87 15.83 -21.63
C ARG A 974 -15.78 14.79 -21.84
N LEU A 975 -15.10 14.39 -20.77
CA LEU A 975 -14.11 13.32 -20.84
C LEU A 975 -14.78 12.00 -21.22
N GLU A 976 -15.87 11.62 -20.57
CA GLU A 976 -16.55 10.34 -20.82
C GLU A 976 -17.15 10.27 -22.24
N ALA A 977 -17.53 11.40 -22.84
CA ALA A 977 -17.91 11.44 -24.25
C ALA A 977 -16.73 11.14 -25.21
N LEU A 978 -15.50 11.49 -24.81
CA LEU A 978 -14.28 11.29 -25.61
C LEU A 978 -13.61 9.93 -25.35
N VAL A 979 -13.62 9.52 -24.09
CA VAL A 979 -12.99 8.32 -23.53
C VAL A 979 -14.05 7.54 -22.74
N PRO A 980 -15.08 7.01 -23.42
CA PRO A 980 -16.15 6.28 -22.76
C PRO A 980 -15.58 5.04 -22.10
N ALA A 981 -16.08 4.76 -20.91
CA ALA A 981 -15.66 3.61 -20.16
C ALA A 981 -16.21 2.30 -20.77
N LEU A 982 -15.43 1.22 -20.69
CA LEU A 982 -15.85 -0.06 -21.24
C LEU A 982 -17.10 -0.58 -20.51
N PRO A 983 -18.19 -0.94 -21.23
CA PRO A 983 -19.42 -1.44 -20.63
C PRO A 983 -19.21 -2.82 -20.01
N ARG A 984 -19.90 -3.11 -18.89
CA ARG A 984 -19.70 -4.34 -18.12
C ARG A 984 -20.96 -5.04 -17.64
N ASN A 985 -22.05 -4.30 -17.47
CA ASN A 985 -23.37 -4.82 -17.11
C ASN A 985 -23.40 -5.89 -15.99
N ASP A 986 -22.62 -5.68 -14.92
CA ASP A 986 -22.37 -6.66 -13.86
C ASP A 986 -22.68 -6.16 -12.43
N VAL A 987 -23.12 -4.91 -12.28
CA VAL A 987 -23.44 -4.28 -10.99
C VAL A 987 -24.95 -4.28 -10.73
N SER A 988 -25.38 -4.81 -9.58
CA SER A 988 -26.71 -4.55 -9.05
C SER A 988 -26.66 -3.33 -8.13
N VAL A 989 -27.43 -2.31 -8.48
CA VAL A 989 -27.55 -1.09 -7.68
C VAL A 989 -28.72 -1.23 -6.72
N VAL A 990 -28.49 -1.08 -5.43
CA VAL A 990 -29.52 -1.08 -4.38
C VAL A 990 -29.65 0.32 -3.82
N ILE A 991 -30.83 0.92 -3.97
CA ILE A 991 -31.16 2.26 -3.48
C ILE A 991 -32.26 2.16 -2.43
N LEU A 992 -32.05 2.77 -1.27
CA LEU A 992 -33.06 2.86 -0.23
C LEU A 992 -33.80 4.21 -0.30
N ILE A 993 -35.12 4.19 -0.21
CA ILE A 993 -35.96 5.40 -0.15
C ILE A 993 -36.90 5.37 1.06
N HIS A 994 -36.93 6.46 1.83
CA HIS A 994 -37.95 6.73 2.84
C HIS A 994 -38.35 8.20 2.77
N ASN A 995 -39.60 8.49 2.39
CA ASN A 995 -40.13 9.86 2.34
C ASN A 995 -39.22 10.85 1.59
N ASN A 996 -38.80 10.47 0.37
CA ASN A 996 -37.87 11.26 -0.46
C ASN A 996 -38.36 11.48 -1.91
N ALA A 997 -39.68 11.61 -2.10
CA ALA A 997 -40.34 11.81 -3.39
C ALA A 997 -39.79 12.98 -4.20
N GLY A 998 -39.36 14.05 -3.51
CA GLY A 998 -38.84 15.26 -4.14
C GLY A 998 -37.51 15.11 -4.87
N ILE A 999 -36.76 14.02 -4.66
CA ILE A 999 -35.41 13.84 -5.22
C ILE A 999 -35.10 12.45 -5.77
N ILE A 1000 -35.87 11.40 -5.46
CA ILE A 1000 -35.59 10.04 -5.97
C ILE A 1000 -35.51 9.98 -7.50
N ALA A 1001 -36.36 10.74 -8.21
CA ALA A 1001 -36.33 10.80 -9.67
C ALA A 1001 -34.96 11.27 -10.18
N ARG A 1002 -34.36 12.29 -9.56
CA ARG A 1002 -33.02 12.78 -9.89
C ARG A 1002 -31.96 11.69 -9.74
N CYS A 1003 -32.01 10.93 -8.64
CA CYS A 1003 -31.09 9.82 -8.38
C CYS A 1003 -31.15 8.78 -9.51
N LEU A 1004 -32.36 8.34 -9.85
CA LEU A 1004 -32.58 7.29 -10.86
C LEU A 1004 -32.29 7.77 -12.29
N GLU A 1005 -32.73 8.97 -12.65
CA GLU A 1005 -32.46 9.56 -13.98
C GLU A 1005 -30.96 9.65 -14.22
N THR A 1006 -30.23 10.28 -13.31
CA THR A 1006 -28.79 10.46 -13.46
C THR A 1006 -28.03 9.13 -13.43
N LEU A 1007 -28.44 8.18 -12.58
CA LEU A 1007 -27.84 6.84 -12.54
C LEU A 1007 -28.00 6.12 -13.88
N LEU A 1008 -29.22 6.12 -14.44
CA LEU A 1008 -29.51 5.41 -15.68
C LEU A 1008 -28.84 6.07 -16.89
N ILE A 1009 -28.79 7.41 -16.93
CA ILE A 1009 -28.14 8.18 -17.99
C ILE A 1009 -26.63 7.91 -18.00
N HIS A 1010 -25.97 8.01 -16.84
CA HIS A 1010 -24.51 7.97 -16.78
C HIS A 1010 -23.97 6.55 -16.55
N CYS A 1011 -24.53 5.80 -15.61
CA CYS A 1011 -23.97 4.54 -15.14
C CYS A 1011 -24.64 3.30 -15.74
N GLY A 1012 -25.71 3.46 -16.53
CA GLY A 1012 -26.45 2.36 -17.17
C GLY A 1012 -25.59 1.25 -17.80
N PRO A 1013 -24.49 1.54 -18.53
CA PRO A 1013 -23.62 0.51 -19.10
C PRO A 1013 -22.93 -0.44 -18.11
N TYR A 1014 -22.87 -0.08 -16.82
CA TYR A 1014 -22.35 -0.91 -15.74
C TYR A 1014 -23.45 -1.67 -14.99
N VAL A 1015 -24.67 -1.15 -15.05
CA VAL A 1015 -25.77 -1.55 -14.18
C VAL A 1015 -26.56 -2.68 -14.83
N LYS A 1016 -26.46 -3.86 -14.21
CA LYS A 1016 -27.28 -5.02 -14.55
C LYS A 1016 -28.75 -4.80 -14.20
N GLU A 1017 -28.99 -4.21 -13.05
CA GLU A 1017 -30.32 -3.91 -12.54
C GLU A 1017 -30.25 -2.87 -11.43
N VAL A 1018 -31.33 -2.11 -11.27
CA VAL A 1018 -31.53 -1.19 -10.16
C VAL A 1018 -32.67 -1.74 -9.32
N ILE A 1019 -32.43 -1.91 -8.03
CA ILE A 1019 -33.42 -2.27 -7.02
C ILE A 1019 -33.62 -1.06 -6.11
N VAL A 1020 -34.81 -0.47 -6.16
CA VAL A 1020 -35.22 0.55 -5.19
C VAL A 1020 -36.04 -0.13 -4.11
N VAL A 1021 -35.63 0.05 -2.86
CA VAL A 1021 -36.35 -0.45 -1.70
C VAL A 1021 -37.08 0.70 -1.02
N ASP A 1022 -38.41 0.70 -1.14
CA ASP A 1022 -39.30 1.61 -0.42
C ASP A 1022 -39.40 1.18 1.03
N ASN A 1023 -38.93 2.04 1.93
CA ASN A 1023 -38.77 1.75 3.34
C ASN A 1023 -39.93 2.33 4.16
N ALA A 1024 -41.15 1.95 3.79
CA ALA A 1024 -42.41 2.48 4.34
C ALA A 1024 -42.60 4.00 4.11
N SER A 1025 -42.45 4.47 2.87
CA SER A 1025 -42.74 5.87 2.50
C SER A 1025 -44.25 6.16 2.49
N SER A 1026 -44.59 7.43 2.74
CA SER A 1026 -45.97 7.95 2.73
C SER A 1026 -46.15 9.17 1.82
N ASP A 1027 -45.09 9.61 1.17
CA ASP A 1027 -45.03 10.86 0.41
C ASP A 1027 -45.19 10.69 -1.11
N GLY A 1028 -45.50 9.47 -1.57
CA GLY A 1028 -45.66 9.16 -2.99
C GLY A 1028 -44.37 8.78 -3.72
N GLY A 1029 -43.22 8.71 -3.03
CA GLY A 1029 -41.93 8.44 -3.67
C GLY A 1029 -41.84 7.07 -4.35
N ALA A 1030 -42.46 6.05 -3.76
CA ALA A 1030 -42.52 4.70 -4.32
C ALA A 1030 -43.35 4.66 -5.62
N GLU A 1031 -44.47 5.37 -5.65
CA GLU A 1031 -45.35 5.48 -6.80
C GLU A 1031 -44.65 6.20 -7.97
N ILE A 1032 -43.82 7.21 -7.67
CA ILE A 1032 -42.97 7.86 -8.67
C ILE A 1032 -42.03 6.83 -9.33
N VAL A 1033 -41.36 6.00 -8.54
CA VAL A 1033 -40.46 4.96 -9.07
C VAL A 1033 -41.22 3.98 -9.96
N GLU A 1034 -42.36 3.47 -9.48
CA GLU A 1034 -43.17 2.50 -10.21
C GLU A 1034 -43.73 3.06 -11.52
N GLN A 1035 -44.19 4.31 -11.52
CA GLN A 1035 -44.83 4.92 -12.68
C GLN A 1035 -43.82 5.40 -13.74
N GLN A 1036 -42.70 6.00 -13.31
CA GLN A 1036 -41.76 6.68 -14.20
C GLN A 1036 -40.58 5.79 -14.63
N PHE A 1037 -40.16 4.83 -13.80
CA PHE A 1037 -38.95 4.03 -14.02
C PHE A 1037 -39.26 2.54 -14.17
N ARG A 1038 -39.98 2.17 -15.23
CA ARG A 1038 -40.44 0.77 -15.47
C ARG A 1038 -39.34 -0.29 -15.56
N GLY A 1039 -38.08 0.10 -15.78
CA GLY A 1039 -36.91 -0.79 -15.79
C GLY A 1039 -36.28 -1.01 -14.41
N VAL A 1040 -36.76 -0.30 -13.38
CA VAL A 1040 -36.26 -0.38 -12.00
C VAL A 1040 -37.16 -1.31 -11.20
N LYS A 1041 -36.55 -2.19 -10.40
CA LYS A 1041 -37.28 -3.09 -9.51
C LYS A 1041 -37.62 -2.35 -8.22
N LEU A 1042 -38.89 -2.05 -8.00
CA LEU A 1042 -39.36 -1.53 -6.72
C LEU A 1042 -39.71 -2.69 -5.77
N VAL A 1043 -39.16 -2.66 -4.56
CA VAL A 1043 -39.45 -3.63 -3.49
C VAL A 1043 -39.91 -2.85 -2.27
N ARG A 1044 -41.00 -3.26 -1.63
CA ARG A 1044 -41.56 -2.57 -0.45
C ARG A 1044 -41.17 -3.29 0.83
N ASN A 1045 -40.45 -2.59 1.70
CA ASN A 1045 -40.18 -3.01 3.08
C ASN A 1045 -41.36 -2.55 3.97
N PRO A 1046 -41.97 -3.44 4.77
CA PRO A 1046 -43.18 -3.10 5.54
C PRO A 1046 -42.92 -2.08 6.66
N GLU A 1047 -41.68 -1.97 7.13
CA GLU A 1047 -41.28 -1.05 8.20
C GLU A 1047 -40.04 -0.26 7.77
N ASN A 1048 -39.85 0.93 8.34
CA ASN A 1048 -38.68 1.76 8.05
C ASN A 1048 -37.43 1.21 8.78
N GLY A 1049 -36.52 0.59 8.03
CA GLY A 1049 -35.22 0.16 8.53
C GLY A 1049 -34.11 0.17 7.47
N CYS A 1050 -32.99 0.84 7.75
CA CYS A 1050 -31.83 0.88 6.85
C CYS A 1050 -31.23 -0.51 6.58
N SER A 1051 -31.07 -1.31 7.63
CA SER A 1051 -30.48 -2.65 7.53
C SER A 1051 -31.44 -3.61 6.83
N SER A 1052 -32.70 -3.69 7.31
CA SER A 1052 -33.70 -4.58 6.71
C SER A 1052 -33.98 -4.23 5.25
N GLY A 1053 -34.08 -2.94 4.92
CA GLY A 1053 -34.28 -2.47 3.55
C GLY A 1053 -33.12 -2.84 2.63
N ARG A 1054 -31.86 -2.58 3.03
CA ARG A 1054 -30.69 -2.92 2.20
C ARG A 1054 -30.54 -4.43 2.01
N ASN A 1055 -30.76 -5.23 3.05
CA ASN A 1055 -30.78 -6.69 2.93
C ASN A 1055 -31.85 -7.17 1.94
N LEU A 1056 -33.08 -6.64 2.06
CA LEU A 1056 -34.18 -6.96 1.16
C LEU A 1056 -33.82 -6.62 -0.29
N GLY A 1057 -33.17 -5.48 -0.52
CA GLY A 1057 -32.66 -5.09 -1.84
C GLY A 1057 -31.66 -6.10 -2.42
N VAL A 1058 -30.70 -6.56 -1.61
CA VAL A 1058 -29.71 -7.56 -2.05
C VAL A 1058 -30.36 -8.91 -2.38
N THR A 1059 -31.39 -9.34 -1.64
CA THR A 1059 -32.10 -10.60 -1.98
C THR A 1059 -32.71 -10.58 -3.39
N HIS A 1060 -33.04 -9.39 -3.91
CA HIS A 1060 -33.58 -9.18 -5.26
C HIS A 1060 -32.52 -8.85 -6.32
N SER A 1061 -31.25 -8.78 -5.92
CA SER A 1061 -30.12 -8.55 -6.82
C SER A 1061 -29.67 -9.84 -7.52
N SER A 1062 -28.83 -9.74 -8.55
CA SER A 1062 -28.26 -10.85 -9.34
C SER A 1062 -26.90 -10.50 -9.97
N GLY A 1063 -26.39 -9.29 -9.71
CA GLY A 1063 -25.10 -8.79 -10.18
C GLY A 1063 -23.93 -9.49 -9.51
N LYS A 1064 -22.79 -9.48 -10.20
CA LYS A 1064 -21.52 -9.93 -9.64
C LYS A 1064 -21.03 -8.98 -8.55
N TYR A 1065 -21.35 -7.70 -8.71
CA TYR A 1065 -21.05 -6.64 -7.77
C TYR A 1065 -22.36 -6.03 -7.25
N ILE A 1066 -22.33 -5.56 -6.01
CA ILE A 1066 -23.40 -4.81 -5.38
C ILE A 1066 -22.89 -3.40 -5.14
N ALA A 1067 -23.70 -2.41 -5.48
CA ALA A 1067 -23.46 -1.02 -5.15
C ALA A 1067 -24.65 -0.48 -4.34
N PHE A 1068 -24.38 0.05 -3.15
CA PHE A 1068 -25.40 0.74 -2.35
C PHE A 1068 -25.32 2.24 -2.60
N PHE A 1069 -26.50 2.86 -2.71
CA PHE A 1069 -26.64 4.31 -2.76
C PHE A 1069 -27.86 4.75 -1.95
N ASP A 1070 -27.80 5.98 -1.47
CA ASP A 1070 -28.93 6.65 -0.83
C ASP A 1070 -29.75 7.42 -1.88
N SER A 1071 -31.05 7.60 -1.63
CA SER A 1071 -31.98 8.25 -2.57
C SER A 1071 -31.71 9.75 -2.81
N ASP A 1072 -30.86 10.36 -2.01
CA ASP A 1072 -30.38 11.75 -2.12
C ASP A 1072 -29.04 11.89 -2.85
N GLN A 1073 -28.53 10.79 -3.43
CA GLN A 1073 -27.37 10.80 -4.31
C GLN A 1073 -27.76 11.00 -5.77
N TRP A 1074 -26.83 11.54 -6.55
CA TRP A 1074 -27.01 11.71 -8.00
C TRP A 1074 -25.66 11.60 -8.70
N PHE A 1075 -25.70 11.37 -10.02
CA PHE A 1075 -24.54 10.96 -10.79
C PHE A 1075 -24.20 11.99 -11.86
N THR A 1076 -22.90 12.24 -12.05
CA THR A 1076 -22.36 13.16 -13.06
C THR A 1076 -21.39 12.48 -14.02
N GLY A 1077 -21.21 11.16 -13.89
CA GLY A 1077 -20.42 10.32 -14.77
C GLY A 1077 -20.35 8.86 -14.29
N ALA A 1078 -19.90 7.96 -15.15
CA ALA A 1078 -19.73 6.53 -14.89
C ALA A 1078 -18.38 6.16 -14.25
N SER A 1079 -17.42 7.09 -14.23
CA SER A 1079 -16.03 6.79 -13.84
C SER A 1079 -15.90 6.16 -12.46
N GLY A 1080 -16.71 6.58 -11.48
CA GLY A 1080 -16.73 6.00 -10.13
C GLY A 1080 -17.02 4.50 -10.12
N PHE A 1081 -17.86 4.00 -11.03
CA PHE A 1081 -18.10 2.57 -11.19
C PHE A 1081 -16.84 1.88 -11.74
N ALA A 1082 -16.23 2.44 -12.78
CA ALA A 1082 -15.02 1.88 -13.37
C ALA A 1082 -13.86 1.80 -12.36
N GLU A 1083 -13.67 2.87 -11.58
CA GLU A 1083 -12.65 2.97 -10.54
C GLU A 1083 -12.88 1.92 -9.44
N ALA A 1084 -14.10 1.84 -8.91
CA ALA A 1084 -14.47 0.90 -7.87
C ALA A 1084 -14.28 -0.56 -8.32
N LEU A 1085 -14.78 -0.89 -9.52
CA LEU A 1085 -14.67 -2.25 -10.06
C LEU A 1085 -13.21 -2.63 -10.37
N SER A 1086 -12.43 -1.71 -10.92
CA SER A 1086 -11.01 -1.93 -11.21
C SER A 1086 -10.23 -2.27 -9.94
N ILE A 1087 -10.49 -1.55 -8.84
CA ILE A 1087 -9.86 -1.82 -7.54
C ILE A 1087 -10.30 -3.19 -7.02
N LEU A 1088 -11.61 -3.47 -6.99
CA LEU A 1088 -12.12 -4.75 -6.51
C LEU A 1088 -11.50 -5.92 -7.29
N GLU A 1089 -11.29 -5.77 -8.60
CA GLU A 1089 -10.73 -6.79 -9.49
C GLU A 1089 -9.24 -7.02 -9.37
N THR A 1090 -8.47 -5.94 -9.33
CA THR A 1090 -7.01 -6.01 -9.28
C THR A 1090 -6.52 -6.29 -7.85
N ARG A 1091 -7.36 -6.06 -6.83
CA ARG A 1091 -7.00 -6.20 -5.41
C ARG A 1091 -7.96 -7.15 -4.68
N ALA A 1092 -7.64 -8.45 -4.71
CA ALA A 1092 -8.46 -9.49 -4.07
C ALA A 1092 -8.67 -9.32 -2.56
N ASN A 1093 -7.80 -8.54 -1.89
CA ASN A 1093 -7.89 -8.20 -0.48
C ASN A 1093 -8.92 -7.10 -0.16
N VAL A 1094 -9.38 -6.33 -1.14
CA VAL A 1094 -10.38 -5.27 -0.93
C VAL A 1094 -11.76 -5.90 -0.87
N GLY A 1095 -12.40 -5.82 0.29
CA GLY A 1095 -13.75 -6.35 0.50
C GLY A 1095 -14.81 -5.36 0.06
N VAL A 1096 -14.54 -4.08 0.28
CA VAL A 1096 -15.38 -2.94 -0.14
C VAL A 1096 -14.52 -1.74 -0.49
N ILE A 1097 -14.98 -0.98 -1.49
CA ILE A 1097 -14.50 0.37 -1.82
C ILE A 1097 -15.67 1.38 -1.79
N GLY A 1098 -15.44 2.59 -1.31
CA GLY A 1098 -16.45 3.66 -1.34
C GLY A 1098 -15.85 5.05 -1.16
N TRP A 1099 -16.68 6.08 -1.35
CA TRP A 1099 -16.27 7.51 -1.32
C TRP A 1099 -16.76 8.27 -0.07
N ASN A 1100 -17.46 7.59 0.84
CA ASN A 1100 -17.93 8.17 2.09
C ASN A 1100 -17.25 7.55 3.29
N ALA A 1101 -16.01 7.94 3.60
CA ALA A 1101 -15.27 7.43 4.74
C ALA A 1101 -15.52 8.21 6.03
N GLY A 1102 -15.58 7.47 7.15
CA GLY A 1102 -15.59 7.99 8.52
C GLY A 1102 -14.46 7.41 9.36
N TRP A 1103 -14.12 8.09 10.46
CA TRP A 1103 -13.06 7.72 11.41
C TRP A 1103 -13.58 7.63 12.84
N PHE A 1104 -12.72 7.14 13.74
CA PHE A 1104 -12.95 7.21 15.18
C PHE A 1104 -12.07 8.31 15.82
N ASP A 1105 -12.61 9.03 16.81
CA ASP A 1105 -11.97 10.10 17.58
C ASP A 1105 -12.26 9.88 19.07
N ALA A 1106 -11.29 9.34 19.80
CA ALA A 1106 -11.44 9.06 21.23
C ALA A 1106 -11.60 10.31 22.10
N THR A 1107 -11.33 11.51 21.57
CA THR A 1107 -11.43 12.78 22.32
C THR A 1107 -12.85 13.34 22.34
N ARG A 1108 -13.75 12.84 21.48
CA ARG A 1108 -15.16 13.27 21.44
C ARG A 1108 -15.93 12.78 22.66
N THR A 1109 -16.57 13.73 23.33
CA THR A 1109 -17.42 13.51 24.52
C THR A 1109 -18.91 13.74 24.25
N ASP A 1110 -19.26 14.16 23.02
CA ASP A 1110 -20.64 14.36 22.61
C ASP A 1110 -21.29 13.04 22.16
N LEU A 1111 -22.61 13.07 21.94
CA LEU A 1111 -23.42 11.88 21.61
C LEU A 1111 -22.87 11.08 20.42
N GLY A 1112 -22.06 11.69 19.54
CA GLY A 1112 -21.39 11.06 18.41
C GLY A 1112 -20.28 10.05 18.75
N GLY A 1113 -19.96 9.82 20.03
CA GLY A 1113 -19.20 8.67 20.55
C GLY A 1113 -18.20 8.04 19.58
N MET A 1114 -16.96 8.54 19.57
CA MET A 1114 -15.88 8.18 18.65
C MET A 1114 -16.16 8.42 17.15
N ILE A 1115 -17.36 8.25 16.58
CA ILE A 1115 -17.56 8.42 15.13
C ILE A 1115 -17.35 9.88 14.71
N ALA A 1116 -16.46 10.11 13.73
CA ALA A 1116 -16.25 11.39 13.05
C ALA A 1116 -16.61 11.25 11.57
N ASP A 1117 -17.73 11.85 11.16
CA ASP A 1117 -18.24 11.84 9.78
C ASP A 1117 -17.43 12.73 8.83
N TYR A 1118 -16.62 13.64 9.37
CA TYR A 1118 -15.75 14.52 8.61
C TYR A 1118 -14.38 14.63 9.27
N CYS A 1119 -13.33 14.47 8.45
CA CYS A 1119 -11.95 14.66 8.85
C CYS A 1119 -11.24 15.58 7.82
N PRO A 1120 -10.38 16.53 8.26
CA PRO A 1120 -9.57 17.37 7.38
C PRO A 1120 -8.72 16.60 6.35
N ASN A 1121 -8.39 15.33 6.63
CA ASN A 1121 -7.59 14.45 5.78
C ASN A 1121 -8.42 13.35 5.07
N ARG A 1122 -9.74 13.55 4.88
CA ARG A 1122 -10.59 12.70 4.03
C ARG A 1122 -10.13 12.67 2.55
N ALA A 1123 -9.19 13.53 2.16
CA ALA A 1123 -8.59 13.53 0.83
C ALA A 1123 -7.76 12.25 0.55
N MET A 1124 -7.58 11.98 -0.74
CA MET A 1124 -6.58 11.04 -1.22
C MET A 1124 -5.18 11.66 -0.99
N ASN A 1125 -4.46 11.18 0.03
CA ASN A 1125 -3.07 11.59 0.26
C ASN A 1125 -2.14 11.08 -0.87
N PRO A 1126 -0.89 11.56 -1.02
CA PRO A 1126 -0.02 11.19 -2.14
C PRO A 1126 0.18 9.67 -2.31
N ALA A 1127 0.29 8.92 -1.22
CA ALA A 1127 0.39 7.46 -1.26
C ALA A 1127 -0.92 6.82 -1.76
N ALA A 1128 -2.07 7.30 -1.29
CA ALA A 1128 -3.38 6.84 -1.72
C ALA A 1128 -3.65 7.17 -3.20
N ILE A 1129 -3.23 8.34 -3.69
CA ILE A 1129 -3.34 8.68 -5.12
C ILE A 1129 -2.49 7.72 -5.94
N ARG A 1130 -1.24 7.45 -5.51
CA ARG A 1130 -0.37 6.46 -6.15
C ARG A 1130 -0.98 5.05 -6.11
N ASP A 1131 -1.53 4.62 -4.99
CA ASP A 1131 -2.04 3.25 -4.83
C ASP A 1131 -3.48 3.09 -5.37
N GLY A 1132 -4.15 4.21 -5.69
CA GLY A 1132 -5.51 4.30 -6.20
C GLY A 1132 -6.58 4.32 -5.11
N TYR A 1133 -6.26 3.92 -3.89
CA TYR A 1133 -7.18 3.89 -2.74
C TYR A 1133 -6.39 3.98 -1.43
N ARG A 1134 -7.09 4.12 -0.30
CA ARG A 1134 -6.51 3.98 1.05
C ARG A 1134 -7.38 3.11 1.94
N SER A 1135 -6.78 2.40 2.89
CA SER A 1135 -7.50 1.49 3.81
C SER A 1135 -7.33 1.86 5.29
N ASP A 1136 -6.63 2.95 5.57
CA ASP A 1136 -6.42 3.57 6.88
C ASP A 1136 -7.60 4.47 7.27
N ILE A 1137 -8.82 3.95 7.08
CA ILE A 1137 -10.08 4.58 7.44
C ILE A 1137 -10.75 3.82 8.59
N GLY A 1138 -11.72 4.39 9.28
CA GLY A 1138 -12.53 3.66 10.26
C GLY A 1138 -13.56 2.77 9.57
N PHE A 1139 -14.49 3.40 8.85
CA PHE A 1139 -15.60 2.75 8.14
C PHE A 1139 -15.99 3.52 6.87
N LEU A 1140 -16.84 2.92 6.05
CA LEU A 1140 -17.50 3.56 4.91
C LEU A 1140 -19.00 3.65 5.17
N GLY A 1141 -19.59 4.80 4.90
CA GLY A 1141 -21.03 4.94 4.73
C GLY A 1141 -21.50 4.28 3.43
N THR A 1142 -22.73 3.80 3.40
CA THR A 1142 -23.29 3.05 2.26
C THR A 1142 -23.85 3.93 1.14
N SER A 1143 -23.64 5.24 1.22
CA SER A 1143 -23.81 6.17 0.11
C SER A 1143 -22.64 6.05 -0.86
N GLY A 1144 -22.74 5.21 -1.90
CA GLY A 1144 -21.67 4.97 -2.89
C GLY A 1144 -20.64 3.93 -2.45
N PHE A 1145 -21.15 2.75 -2.09
CA PHE A 1145 -20.41 1.64 -1.50
C PHE A 1145 -20.47 0.43 -2.42
N PHE A 1146 -19.31 -0.02 -2.91
CA PHE A 1146 -19.19 -1.09 -3.89
C PHE A 1146 -18.48 -2.30 -3.30
N MET A 1147 -19.06 -3.47 -3.50
CA MET A 1147 -18.46 -4.73 -3.07
C MET A 1147 -18.80 -5.87 -4.03
N ARG A 1148 -18.06 -6.97 -3.93
CA ARG A 1148 -18.46 -8.21 -4.62
C ARG A 1148 -19.68 -8.76 -3.90
N ARG A 1149 -20.66 -9.23 -4.66
CA ARG A 1149 -21.82 -9.91 -4.08
C ARG A 1149 -21.39 -11.04 -3.16
N SER A 1150 -20.39 -11.79 -3.59
CA SER A 1150 -19.91 -12.94 -2.85
C SER A 1150 -19.22 -12.57 -1.51
N VAL A 1151 -18.72 -11.33 -1.34
CA VAL A 1151 -18.33 -10.82 0.00
C VAL A 1151 -19.56 -10.61 0.88
N PHE A 1152 -20.65 -10.06 0.31
CA PHE A 1152 -21.89 -9.84 1.04
C PHE A 1152 -22.53 -11.16 1.48
N ASP A 1153 -22.54 -12.16 0.58
CA ASP A 1153 -23.04 -13.51 0.87
C ASP A 1153 -22.18 -14.25 1.92
N ALA A 1154 -20.93 -13.82 2.13
CA ALA A 1154 -20.02 -14.39 3.11
C ALA A 1154 -20.10 -13.74 4.50
N ILE A 1155 -20.85 -12.64 4.63
CA ILE A 1155 -21.18 -11.98 5.89
C ILE A 1155 -22.68 -12.15 6.17
N GLU A 1156 -23.17 -11.65 7.30
CA GLU A 1156 -24.60 -11.80 7.67
C GLU A 1156 -25.51 -10.75 7.03
N GLY A 1157 -25.00 -10.01 6.05
CA GLY A 1157 -25.60 -8.76 5.59
C GLY A 1157 -25.59 -7.69 6.68
N PHE A 1158 -26.49 -6.72 6.53
CA PHE A 1158 -26.69 -5.68 7.54
C PHE A 1158 -27.42 -6.24 8.77
N ASP A 1159 -26.94 -5.93 9.96
CA ASP A 1159 -27.60 -6.35 11.20
C ASP A 1159 -28.87 -5.50 11.45
N THR A 1160 -30.04 -6.14 11.43
CA THR A 1160 -31.33 -5.47 11.58
C THR A 1160 -31.58 -4.92 12.98
N TYR A 1161 -30.74 -5.24 13.97
CA TYR A 1161 -30.79 -4.58 15.28
C TYR A 1161 -30.58 -3.06 15.19
N TYR A 1162 -29.83 -2.60 14.19
CA TYR A 1162 -29.56 -1.19 13.97
C TYR A 1162 -30.75 -0.41 13.40
N ASP A 1163 -31.82 -1.08 12.98
CA ASP A 1163 -33.01 -0.39 12.47
C ASP A 1163 -33.61 0.57 13.53
N PRO A 1164 -34.03 1.79 13.14
CA PRO A 1164 -34.15 2.24 11.76
C PRO A 1164 -32.87 2.76 11.10
N THR A 1165 -31.81 3.10 11.84
CA THR A 1165 -30.56 3.71 11.31
C THR A 1165 -29.44 3.76 12.37
N CYS A 1166 -28.23 4.14 11.94
CA CYS A 1166 -27.01 4.37 12.72
C CYS A 1166 -26.27 3.07 13.09
N PHE A 1167 -24.95 3.09 12.84
CA PHE A 1167 -23.99 1.98 13.05
C PHE A 1167 -24.15 0.78 12.13
N GLU A 1168 -25.15 0.73 11.25
CA GLU A 1168 -25.34 -0.37 10.31
C GLU A 1168 -24.19 -0.47 9.30
N ASP A 1169 -23.74 0.69 8.79
CA ASP A 1169 -22.62 0.80 7.85
C ASP A 1169 -21.30 0.44 8.52
N THR A 1170 -21.11 0.92 9.75
CA THR A 1170 -19.93 0.65 10.57
C THR A 1170 -19.83 -0.83 10.93
N ASP A 1171 -20.94 -1.45 11.32
CA ASP A 1171 -21.02 -2.88 11.61
C ASP A 1171 -20.71 -3.72 10.38
N LEU A 1172 -21.30 -3.40 9.22
CA LEU A 1172 -21.00 -4.09 7.97
C LEU A 1172 -19.50 -4.00 7.63
N CYS A 1173 -18.89 -2.82 7.76
CA CYS A 1173 -17.45 -2.64 7.58
C CYS A 1173 -16.63 -3.52 8.54
N PHE A 1174 -17.05 -3.65 9.80
CA PHE A 1174 -16.39 -4.50 10.79
C PHE A 1174 -16.59 -6.00 10.48
N GLN A 1175 -17.74 -6.40 9.95
CA GLN A 1175 -17.96 -7.75 9.43
C GLN A 1175 -17.00 -8.05 8.26
N ILE A 1176 -16.82 -7.11 7.34
CA ILE A 1176 -15.86 -7.25 6.21
C ILE A 1176 -14.42 -7.34 6.73
N ARG A 1177 -14.02 -6.50 7.70
CA ARG A 1177 -12.70 -6.60 8.37
C ARG A 1177 -12.54 -7.93 9.09
N ALA A 1178 -13.59 -8.45 9.70
CA ALA A 1178 -13.58 -9.75 10.36
C ALA A 1178 -13.33 -10.90 9.36
N LEU A 1179 -13.67 -10.74 8.08
CA LEU A 1179 -13.27 -11.64 6.99
C LEU A 1179 -11.78 -11.52 6.62
N GLY A 1180 -11.06 -10.54 7.16
CA GLY A 1180 -9.67 -10.22 6.84
C GLY A 1180 -9.51 -9.42 5.56
N MET A 1181 -10.59 -8.78 5.11
CA MET A 1181 -10.61 -7.94 3.92
C MET A 1181 -10.48 -6.47 4.30
N GLU A 1182 -9.95 -5.66 3.38
CA GLU A 1182 -9.85 -4.21 3.56
C GLU A 1182 -11.20 -3.53 3.32
N VAL A 1183 -11.43 -2.50 4.13
CA VAL A 1183 -12.43 -1.47 3.90
C VAL A 1183 -11.67 -0.27 3.35
N SER A 1184 -11.95 0.07 2.09
CA SER A 1184 -11.10 0.99 1.33
C SER A 1184 -11.86 2.25 0.92
N PHE A 1185 -11.20 3.40 1.00
CA PHE A 1185 -11.69 4.68 0.54
C PHE A 1185 -11.03 5.08 -0.78
N ARG A 1186 -11.85 5.59 -1.69
CA ARG A 1186 -11.43 6.39 -2.86
C ARG A 1186 -12.46 7.50 -3.07
N ASP A 1187 -11.99 8.69 -3.41
CA ASP A 1187 -12.85 9.77 -3.90
C ASP A 1187 -13.37 9.43 -5.31
N LEU A 1188 -14.41 8.58 -5.37
CA LEU A 1188 -14.96 8.03 -6.61
C LEU A 1188 -15.54 9.16 -7.48
N SER A 1189 -15.10 9.23 -8.73
CA SER A 1189 -15.53 10.29 -9.64
C SER A 1189 -16.99 10.13 -10.04
N GLY A 1190 -17.72 11.22 -10.18
CA GLY A 1190 -19.05 11.20 -10.76
C GLY A 1190 -20.19 10.87 -9.79
N ILE A 1191 -19.93 10.79 -8.48
CA ILE A 1191 -20.97 10.56 -7.45
C ILE A 1191 -21.13 11.83 -6.62
N ARG A 1192 -22.38 12.22 -6.38
CA ARG A 1192 -22.77 13.36 -5.54
C ARG A 1192 -23.73 12.94 -4.44
N HIS A 1193 -23.76 13.71 -3.37
CA HIS A 1193 -24.62 13.48 -2.22
C HIS A 1193 -25.14 14.80 -1.68
N GLN A 1194 -26.45 14.88 -1.49
CA GLN A 1194 -27.10 15.98 -0.80
C GLN A 1194 -27.57 15.44 0.56
N PRO A 1195 -26.73 15.48 1.60
CA PRO A 1195 -27.04 14.80 2.86
C PRO A 1195 -28.25 15.43 3.59
N HIS A 1196 -28.81 14.66 4.53
CA HIS A 1196 -29.82 15.08 5.51
C HIS A 1196 -31.20 15.49 4.95
N GLN A 1197 -31.65 14.87 3.84
CA GLN A 1197 -32.97 15.18 3.25
C GLN A 1197 -34.14 14.54 4.01
N THR A 1198 -33.92 13.41 4.67
CA THR A 1198 -34.97 12.60 5.31
C THR A 1198 -34.77 12.46 6.82
N THR A 1199 -33.55 12.69 7.31
CA THR A 1199 -33.24 12.69 8.73
C THR A 1199 -33.71 14.00 9.35
N GLY A 1200 -35.02 14.12 9.60
CA GLY A 1200 -35.59 15.09 10.56
C GLY A 1200 -35.15 14.81 12.01
N ALA A 1201 -34.03 14.10 12.20
CA ALA A 1201 -33.34 13.98 13.47
C ALA A 1201 -32.68 15.33 13.75
N ASP A 1202 -33.41 16.21 14.42
CA ASP A 1202 -32.75 17.16 15.30
C ASP A 1202 -31.85 16.32 16.20
N SER A 1203 -30.54 16.42 16.00
CA SER A 1203 -29.51 15.73 16.79
C SER A 1203 -29.65 16.02 18.29
N GLY A 1204 -30.45 17.04 18.65
CA GLY A 1204 -30.86 17.38 20.00
C GLY A 1204 -32.07 16.61 20.58
N SER A 1205 -32.86 15.87 19.79
CA SER A 1205 -34.07 15.18 20.26
C SER A 1205 -33.75 13.96 21.14
N ASP A 1206 -34.49 13.78 22.23
CA ASP A 1206 -34.23 12.67 23.17
C ASP A 1206 -34.45 11.29 22.52
N LYS A 1207 -35.36 11.19 21.55
CA LYS A 1207 -35.59 9.97 20.78
C LYS A 1207 -34.35 9.58 19.95
N TYR A 1208 -33.71 10.53 19.28
CA TYR A 1208 -32.48 10.28 18.52
C TYR A 1208 -31.33 9.90 19.45
N LYS A 1209 -31.18 10.60 20.59
CA LYS A 1209 -30.16 10.27 21.61
C LYS A 1209 -30.31 8.85 22.14
N MET A 1210 -31.54 8.44 22.49
CA MET A 1210 -31.82 7.09 22.99
C MET A 1210 -31.55 6.02 21.93
N LEU A 1211 -31.94 6.27 20.67
CA LEU A 1211 -31.64 5.36 19.55
C LEU A 1211 -30.13 5.22 19.34
N PHE A 1212 -29.42 6.34 19.30
CA PHE A 1212 -27.97 6.36 19.10
C PHE A 1212 -27.24 5.67 20.27
N LEU A 1213 -27.64 5.92 21.53
CA LEU A 1213 -27.09 5.24 22.70
C LEU A 1213 -27.36 3.73 22.64
N ARG A 1214 -28.59 3.31 22.33
CA ARG A 1214 -28.94 1.88 22.16
C ARG A 1214 -28.03 1.20 21.13
N ASN A 1215 -27.92 1.79 19.94
CA ASN A 1215 -27.16 1.22 18.83
C ASN A 1215 -25.64 1.26 19.09
N SER A 1216 -25.13 2.37 19.64
CA SER A 1216 -23.70 2.50 19.97
C SER A 1216 -23.28 1.54 21.09
N THR A 1217 -24.09 1.35 22.12
CA THR A 1217 -23.84 0.35 23.18
C THR A 1217 -23.83 -1.06 22.60
N TYR A 1218 -24.82 -1.40 21.77
CA TYR A 1218 -24.84 -2.71 21.10
C TYR A 1218 -23.62 -2.92 20.19
N PHE A 1219 -23.25 -1.93 19.38
CA PHE A 1219 -22.07 -1.98 18.52
C PHE A 1219 -20.78 -2.18 19.32
N LYS A 1220 -20.58 -1.39 20.38
CA LYS A 1220 -19.41 -1.52 21.26
C LYS A 1220 -19.36 -2.89 21.91
N GLU A 1221 -20.48 -3.39 22.41
CA GLU A 1221 -20.55 -4.71 23.04
C GLU A 1221 -20.29 -5.85 22.05
N LYS A 1222 -20.85 -5.76 20.84
CA LYS A 1222 -20.66 -6.73 19.74
C LYS A 1222 -19.19 -6.83 19.31
N TRP A 1223 -18.47 -5.70 19.27
CA TRP A 1223 -17.10 -5.62 18.75
C TRP A 1223 -16.01 -5.40 19.80
N LYS A 1224 -16.32 -5.43 21.10
CA LYS A 1224 -15.35 -5.19 22.20
C LYS A 1224 -14.11 -6.10 22.16
N HIS A 1225 -14.23 -7.28 21.55
CA HIS A 1225 -13.15 -8.25 21.41
C HIS A 1225 -12.29 -8.05 20.16
N GLN A 1226 -12.57 -7.02 19.37
CA GLN A 1226 -11.78 -6.59 18.20
C GLN A 1226 -11.42 -5.10 18.34
N PRO A 1227 -10.68 -4.69 19.41
CA PRO A 1227 -10.28 -3.30 19.60
C PRO A 1227 -9.47 -2.75 18.42
N GLU A 1228 -8.83 -3.63 17.64
CA GLU A 1228 -8.03 -3.24 16.50
C GLU A 1228 -8.83 -2.62 15.34
N PHE A 1229 -10.15 -2.78 15.29
CA PHE A 1229 -11.00 -2.20 14.25
C PHE A 1229 -11.35 -0.73 14.50
N PHE A 1230 -11.16 -0.25 15.72
CA PHE A 1230 -11.42 1.13 16.12
C PHE A 1230 -10.21 2.00 15.77
N VAL A 1231 -9.97 2.20 14.47
CA VAL A 1231 -8.89 3.06 13.96
C VAL A 1231 -9.14 4.51 14.40
N ASP A 1232 -8.46 4.92 15.46
CA ASP A 1232 -8.47 6.28 15.98
C ASP A 1232 -7.62 7.18 15.09
N TYR A 1233 -8.14 8.35 14.74
CA TYR A 1233 -7.44 9.34 13.92
C TYR A 1233 -6.55 10.29 14.76
N SER A 1234 -6.73 10.34 16.08
CA SER A 1234 -5.95 11.21 16.98
C SER A 1234 -4.55 10.67 17.34
N VAL A 1235 -4.25 9.43 16.94
CA VAL A 1235 -2.99 8.71 17.16
C VAL A 1235 -2.33 8.43 15.81
#